data_AF-A0A2P6MBP4-F1
#
_entry.id   AF-A0A2P6MBP4-F1
#
_cell.length_a   1.000
_cell.length_b   1.000
_cell.length_c   1.000
_cell.angle_alpha   90.00
_cell.angle_beta   90.00
_cell.angle_gamma   90.00
#
_symmetry.space_group_name_H-M   'P 1'
#
loop_
_entity.id
_entity.type
_entity.pdbx_description
1 polymer ?
#
loop_
_entity_poly.entity_id
_entity_poly.type
_entity_poly.pdbx_seq_one_letter_code
_entity_poly.pdbx_strand_id
1 'polypeptide(L)'
;MSENMDPGEGARLPAPQTAQEQRQALVAARQQALSLDVRGQEAADSDEIDLLAYWRILVKRRWTVLGAAGIVLVTALVGTLLTTPIYRASTSLQIDRDTLRVVDVEGVTPMEGAGNDFFQTQYELLKSRALAQRVASQLGLAEGEQLEQLNPPSPWAALKGLFSGDDDSELTEAELSAREAAATGFILRGLTVEPVRNSRLVRLHFDSPDPEFSQRAANAIAEAFIASNLERRFDSSSYAKTYLEDRLQELKLKLEDSERQLVEFAQKEQIVSSGEGSASLSEQNLGSLNAALAEASRARIRAEARWRQAQASSGTVLLGEIGENSIIKSLQERRATLQAEYQDKLRLYKPAFPAMMQLKGQIDEVERQIGVEVANIKSAIQAEYLAAQEQERLLNEQMAGLKNEVLDLQSRSIQYNIFKREVDTNRQLYDGLLQRYKEIGVAGGVSSNNIAVVDRALRGFKYKPSLGRNLALGMLAGLMLGVLLALAFEYLDDTLKSPEDLEKQLGLSVLGVIPLLKAPMTPARALEDPRSAFSEAYRSVRTALQFATDSGVPRCLLVTSATPAEGKSTTALTLAKNFAQLGKRVLVIDGDLRNPSLHRTLGKPNEVGLSNYLAGASKATEVIQATDIPGLMYMPTGPLPPNPAELLMGPKMVSLVSIASEKFDQVIIDGPPVMGLADAPILANLAHGTLLVVEAGETRIGVAKNGLKRLYAARAHVVGALLTKFSSKHAGYGYGYGYGGYNYYSYGSQAEPKKLARGR
;
A
#
# COMPACT_ATOMS: atom_id res chain seq x y z
N MET A 1 63.35 76.15 -2.67
CA MET A 1 62.80 77.47 -2.27
C MET A 1 62.03 77.21 -0.99
N SER A 2 62.72 77.20 0.15
CA SER A 2 63.23 78.35 0.93
C SER A 2 62.18 78.85 1.91
N GLU A 3 62.54 78.73 3.21
CA GLU A 3 62.16 79.65 4.31
C GLU A 3 60.69 79.60 4.73
N ASN A 4 60.32 79.44 6.00
CA ASN A 4 60.89 79.97 7.23
C ASN A 4 60.57 79.08 8.44
N MET A 5 61.57 78.84 9.27
CA MET A 5 61.40 78.65 10.71
C MET A 5 61.71 79.99 11.38
N ASP A 6 60.82 80.50 12.22
CA ASP A 6 61.12 81.43 13.32
C ASP A 6 59.99 81.35 14.38
N PRO A 7 60.17 81.81 15.64
CA PRO A 7 60.05 80.94 16.80
C PRO A 7 59.05 81.47 17.84
N GLY A 8 58.71 80.62 18.81
CA GLY A 8 58.22 81.05 20.12
C GLY A 8 56.80 81.60 20.19
N GLU A 9 55.89 80.82 20.76
CA GLU A 9 54.90 81.37 21.69
C GLU A 9 54.54 80.31 22.73
N GLY A 10 54.61 80.70 24.00
CA GLY A 10 54.40 79.84 25.15
C GLY A 10 52.99 79.24 25.19
N ALA A 11 52.89 78.13 25.92
CA ALA A 11 51.66 77.45 26.26
C ALA A 11 50.57 78.42 26.76
N ARG A 12 49.59 78.72 25.90
CA ARG A 12 48.31 79.29 26.33
C ARG A 12 47.39 78.13 26.68
N LEU A 13 47.01 78.05 27.96
CA LEU A 13 45.91 77.19 28.42
C LEU A 13 44.64 77.51 27.62
N PRO A 14 43.83 76.51 27.22
CA PRO A 14 42.56 76.76 26.57
C PRO A 14 41.62 77.52 27.52
N ALA A 15 40.90 78.51 26.97
CA ALA A 15 39.96 79.34 27.72
C ALA A 15 38.85 78.50 28.40
N PRO A 16 38.32 78.93 29.57
CA PRO A 16 37.25 78.20 30.23
C PRO A 16 35.97 78.27 29.39
N GLN A 17 35.48 77.09 28.97
CA GLN A 17 34.19 76.95 28.31
C GLN A 17 33.08 77.46 29.22
N THR A 18 32.11 78.17 28.65
CA THR A 18 31.01 78.76 29.41
C THR A 18 30.02 77.68 29.89
N ALA A 19 29.38 77.90 31.05
CA ALA A 19 28.43 76.96 31.65
C ALA A 19 27.23 76.59 30.72
N GLN A 20 26.99 77.40 29.68
CA GLN A 20 25.97 77.15 28.66
C GLN A 20 26.41 76.10 27.63
N GLU A 21 27.68 76.11 27.21
CA GLU A 21 28.24 75.13 26.28
C GLU A 21 28.39 73.75 26.92
N GLN A 22 28.78 73.70 28.20
CA GLN A 22 28.81 72.45 28.97
C GLN A 22 27.40 71.85 29.15
N ARG A 23 26.38 72.69 29.35
CA ARG A 23 24.97 72.24 29.43
C ARG A 23 24.46 71.73 28.08
N GLN A 24 24.81 72.38 26.98
CA GLN A 24 24.41 71.94 25.64
C GLN A 24 25.12 70.64 25.23
N ALA A 25 26.40 70.49 25.56
CA ALA A 25 27.15 69.25 25.36
C ALA A 25 26.58 68.09 26.21
N LEU A 26 26.17 68.35 27.45
CA LEU A 26 25.54 67.34 28.33
C LEU A 26 24.14 66.94 27.83
N VAL A 27 23.36 67.88 27.30
CA VAL A 27 22.03 67.61 26.72
C VAL A 27 22.16 66.85 25.39
N ALA A 28 23.14 67.18 24.55
CA ALA A 28 23.43 66.45 23.32
C ALA A 28 23.94 65.03 23.60
N ALA A 29 24.86 64.86 24.57
CA ALA A 29 25.32 63.54 25.02
C ALA A 29 24.19 62.70 25.64
N ARG A 30 23.24 63.34 26.34
CA ARG A 30 22.05 62.67 26.90
C ARG A 30 21.02 62.31 25.84
N GLN A 31 20.89 63.10 24.76
CA GLN A 31 20.08 62.75 23.59
C GLN A 31 20.72 61.65 22.73
N GLN A 32 22.05 61.63 22.63
CA GLN A 32 22.79 60.51 22.02
C GLN A 32 22.71 59.23 22.85
N ALA A 33 22.78 59.30 24.19
CA ALA A 33 22.56 58.15 25.07
C ALA A 33 21.11 57.61 24.96
N LEU A 34 20.10 58.49 24.86
CA LEU A 34 18.71 58.08 24.65
C LEU A 34 18.40 57.50 23.26
N SER A 35 19.28 57.72 22.27
CA SER A 35 19.12 57.20 20.90
C SER A 35 19.99 55.98 20.60
N LEU A 36 21.02 55.73 21.41
CA LEU A 36 21.85 54.52 21.32
C LEU A 36 21.24 53.30 22.01
N ASP A 37 20.36 53.47 23.00
CA ASP A 37 19.64 52.33 23.64
C ASP A 37 18.43 51.82 22.82
N VAL A 38 18.16 52.39 21.64
CA VAL A 38 17.05 51.95 20.75
C VAL A 38 17.57 51.16 19.54
N ARG A 39 18.88 50.91 19.43
CA ARG A 39 19.45 50.05 18.38
C ARG A 39 20.22 48.87 18.96
N GLY A 40 19.60 47.70 18.88
CA GLY A 40 20.32 46.43 18.79
C GLY A 40 20.29 45.56 20.04
N GLN A 41 19.13 44.99 20.35
CA GLN A 41 19.10 43.56 20.70
C GLN A 41 18.22 42.87 19.67
N GLU A 42 18.80 42.63 18.49
CA GLU A 42 18.44 41.42 17.74
C GLU A 42 18.86 40.26 18.63
N ALA A 43 17.91 39.79 19.44
CA ALA A 43 18.04 38.49 20.08
C ALA A 43 18.23 37.49 18.95
N ALA A 44 19.40 36.84 18.93
CA ALA A 44 19.59 35.63 18.16
C ALA A 44 18.50 34.66 18.58
N ASP A 45 17.48 34.53 17.75
CA ASP A 45 16.42 33.55 17.88
C ASP A 45 17.05 32.21 17.53
N SER A 46 17.76 31.62 18.49
CA SER A 46 17.94 30.17 18.49
C SER A 46 16.56 29.60 18.71
N ASP A 47 15.96 29.17 17.61
CA ASP A 47 14.68 28.46 17.48
C ASP A 47 14.76 27.08 18.18
N GLU A 48 15.29 27.05 19.42
CA GLU A 48 15.23 25.90 20.30
C GLU A 48 13.81 25.83 20.86
N ILE A 49 13.04 24.90 20.31
CA ILE A 49 11.74 24.50 20.84
C ILE A 49 11.92 24.14 22.33
N ASP A 50 11.56 25.05 23.23
CA ASP A 50 11.61 24.82 24.68
C ASP A 50 10.51 23.82 25.05
N LEU A 51 10.83 22.53 24.94
CA LEU A 51 9.95 21.42 25.31
C LEU A 51 9.48 21.51 26.78
N LEU A 52 10.26 22.15 27.65
CA LEU A 52 9.87 22.40 29.04
C LEU A 52 8.79 23.48 29.13
N ALA A 53 8.77 24.47 28.23
CA ALA A 53 7.68 25.45 28.15
C ALA A 53 6.36 24.77 27.77
N TYR A 54 6.35 23.93 26.74
CA TYR A 54 5.14 23.20 26.32
C TYR A 54 4.62 22.25 27.41
N TRP A 55 5.51 21.54 28.11
CA TRP A 55 5.12 20.69 29.25
C TRP A 55 4.43 21.48 30.36
N ARG A 56 4.94 22.68 30.69
CA ARG A 56 4.35 23.54 31.73
C ARG A 56 2.95 24.02 31.36
N ILE A 57 2.71 24.36 30.09
CA ILE A 57 1.38 24.75 29.60
C ILE A 57 0.39 23.59 29.81
N LEU A 58 0.80 22.37 29.49
CA LEU A 58 -0.04 21.18 29.66
C LEU A 58 -0.38 20.89 31.14
N VAL A 59 0.59 21.04 32.05
CA VAL A 59 0.34 20.85 33.49
C VAL A 59 -0.61 21.93 34.03
N LYS A 60 -0.40 23.20 33.65
CA LYS A 60 -1.24 24.33 34.06
C LYS A 60 -2.70 24.12 33.60
N ARG A 61 -2.88 23.62 32.37
CA ARG A 61 -4.19 23.44 31.73
C ARG A 61 -4.66 21.98 31.69
N ARG A 62 -4.18 21.14 32.60
CA ARG A 62 -4.56 19.72 32.68
C ARG A 62 -6.08 19.47 32.69
N TRP A 63 -6.85 20.39 33.26
CA TRP A 63 -8.32 20.30 33.29
C TRP A 63 -8.96 20.58 31.92
N THR A 64 -8.38 21.44 31.08
CA THR A 64 -8.88 21.64 29.71
C THR A 64 -8.56 20.42 28.84
N VAL A 65 -7.35 19.85 29.00
CA VAL A 65 -6.96 18.63 28.30
C VAL A 65 -7.85 17.46 28.70
N LEU A 66 -8.02 17.23 30.00
CA LEU A 66 -8.89 16.16 30.52
C LEU A 66 -10.37 16.39 30.18
N GLY A 67 -10.85 17.63 30.22
CA GLY A 67 -12.22 17.98 29.85
C GLY A 67 -12.51 17.70 28.37
N ALA A 68 -11.63 18.15 27.47
CA ALA A 68 -11.76 17.88 26.04
C ALA A 68 -11.67 16.38 25.73
N ALA A 69 -10.72 15.68 26.36
CA ALA A 69 -10.60 14.23 26.24
C ALA A 69 -11.86 13.51 26.73
N GLY A 70 -12.42 13.91 27.87
CA GLY A 70 -13.66 13.35 28.40
C GLY A 70 -14.86 13.56 27.48
N ILE A 71 -15.04 14.77 26.93
CA ILE A 71 -16.14 15.08 26.01
C ILE A 71 -16.06 14.23 24.72
N VAL A 72 -14.87 14.12 24.12
CA VAL A 72 -14.68 13.32 22.91
C VAL A 72 -14.86 11.83 23.21
N LEU A 73 -14.37 11.35 24.36
CA LEU A 73 -14.54 9.96 24.78
C LEU A 73 -16.03 9.61 24.99
N VAL A 74 -16.79 10.48 25.66
CA VAL A 74 -18.24 10.30 25.88
C VAL A 74 -18.97 10.30 24.54
N THR A 75 -18.65 11.24 23.65
CA THR A 75 -19.24 11.29 22.30
C THR A 75 -18.91 10.03 21.50
N ALA A 76 -17.66 9.54 21.56
CA ALA A 76 -17.24 8.31 20.89
C ALA A 76 -17.92 7.07 21.49
N LEU A 77 -18.11 7.02 22.81
CA LEU A 77 -18.85 5.96 23.50
C LEU A 77 -20.33 5.95 23.07
N VAL A 78 -21.01 7.10 23.16
CA VAL A 78 -22.43 7.24 22.77
C VAL A 78 -22.62 6.90 21.30
N GLY A 79 -21.79 7.45 20.40
CA GLY A 79 -21.83 7.14 18.98
C GLY A 79 -21.58 5.65 18.69
N THR A 80 -20.67 5.02 19.41
CA THR A 80 -20.39 3.58 19.28
C THR A 80 -21.55 2.72 19.79
N LEU A 81 -22.25 3.12 20.85
CA LEU A 81 -23.41 2.40 21.38
C LEU A 81 -24.67 2.57 20.52
N LEU A 82 -24.82 3.71 19.83
CA LEU A 82 -25.93 3.97 18.91
C LEU A 82 -25.74 3.34 17.52
N THR A 83 -24.51 2.93 17.18
CA THR A 83 -24.23 2.29 15.88
C THR A 83 -24.79 0.87 15.86
N THR A 84 -25.45 0.49 14.77
CA THR A 84 -26.00 -0.86 14.60
C THR A 84 -24.90 -1.93 14.66
N PRO A 85 -25.07 -2.99 15.48
CA PRO A 85 -24.09 -4.06 15.56
C PRO A 85 -24.11 -4.88 14.26
N ILE A 86 -22.92 -5.15 13.71
CA ILE A 86 -22.75 -6.02 12.54
C ILE A 86 -22.13 -7.33 13.02
N TYR A 87 -22.79 -8.43 12.68
CA TYR A 87 -22.40 -9.78 13.02
C TYR A 87 -21.70 -10.44 11.83
N ARG A 88 -20.57 -11.08 12.10
CA ARG A 88 -19.79 -11.81 11.11
C ARG A 88 -19.97 -13.29 11.32
N ALA A 89 -20.32 -14.03 10.27
CA ALA A 89 -20.24 -15.48 10.22
C ALA A 89 -19.15 -15.90 9.21
N SER A 90 -18.48 -17.02 9.47
CA SER A 90 -17.32 -17.45 8.67
C SER A 90 -17.43 -18.93 8.31
N THR A 91 -17.26 -19.26 7.04
CA THR A 91 -17.16 -20.65 6.54
C THR A 91 -15.81 -20.87 5.88
N SER A 92 -15.26 -22.08 5.97
CA SER A 92 -13.96 -22.45 5.39
C SER A 92 -14.17 -23.42 4.24
N LEU A 93 -13.66 -23.07 3.05
CA LEU A 93 -13.63 -23.93 1.87
C LEU A 93 -12.21 -24.39 1.58
N GLN A 94 -12.05 -25.67 1.27
CA GLN A 94 -10.83 -26.22 0.67
C GLN A 94 -11.00 -26.26 -0.84
N ILE A 95 -10.04 -25.69 -1.57
CA ILE A 95 -10.02 -25.71 -3.03
C ILE A 95 -8.75 -26.45 -3.47
N ASP A 96 -8.93 -27.68 -3.96
CA ASP A 96 -7.85 -28.47 -4.52
C ASP A 96 -7.66 -28.17 -6.01
N ARG A 97 -6.39 -28.20 -6.45
CA ARG A 97 -6.06 -28.09 -7.86
C ARG A 97 -6.29 -29.44 -8.52
N ASP A 98 -7.02 -29.41 -9.61
CA ASP A 98 -7.26 -30.60 -10.42
C ASP A 98 -6.44 -30.47 -11.70
N THR A 99 -5.38 -31.26 -11.81
CA THR A 99 -4.63 -31.38 -13.06
C THR A 99 -5.26 -32.51 -13.85
N LEU A 100 -6.24 -32.19 -14.70
CA LEU A 100 -6.65 -33.10 -15.76
C LEU A 100 -5.43 -33.36 -16.66
N ARG A 101 -4.77 -34.52 -16.46
CA ARG A 101 -3.72 -35.00 -17.35
C ARG A 101 -4.35 -35.40 -18.66
N VAL A 102 -4.53 -34.43 -19.55
CA VAL A 102 -4.93 -34.68 -20.92
C VAL A 102 -3.64 -34.74 -21.74
N VAL A 103 -3.33 -35.95 -22.20
CA VAL A 103 -2.17 -36.37 -23.00
C VAL A 103 -0.89 -36.61 -22.21
N ASP A 104 -0.59 -37.89 -21.95
CA ASP A 104 0.75 -38.36 -21.60
C ASP A 104 1.53 -38.52 -22.91
N VAL A 105 2.01 -37.40 -23.46
CA VAL A 105 3.09 -37.47 -24.44
C VAL A 105 4.36 -37.68 -23.63
N GLU A 106 5.01 -38.83 -23.78
CA GLU A 106 6.36 -39.06 -23.24
C GLU A 106 7.23 -37.84 -23.52
N GLY A 107 7.59 -37.08 -22.47
CA GLY A 107 8.54 -35.97 -22.54
C GLY A 107 8.00 -34.56 -22.27
N VAL A 108 6.72 -34.34 -21.96
CA VAL A 108 6.23 -33.00 -21.57
C VAL A 108 5.69 -33.00 -20.14
N THR A 109 6.59 -32.87 -19.15
CA THR A 109 6.21 -32.47 -17.79
C THR A 109 5.64 -31.06 -17.82
N PRO A 110 4.37 -30.83 -17.44
CA PRO A 110 3.82 -29.49 -17.33
C PRO A 110 4.61 -28.71 -16.28
N MET A 111 5.15 -27.55 -16.67
CA MET A 111 5.95 -26.70 -15.78
C MET A 111 5.07 -26.15 -14.64
N GLU A 112 5.40 -26.49 -13.40
CA GLU A 112 4.73 -26.08 -12.14
C GLU A 112 4.93 -24.58 -11.81
N GLY A 113 4.60 -23.68 -12.73
CA GLY A 113 4.80 -22.23 -12.57
C GLY A 113 3.57 -21.40 -12.18
N ALA A 114 2.35 -21.86 -12.47
CA ALA A 114 1.13 -21.02 -12.43
C ALA A 114 0.29 -21.18 -11.15
N GLY A 115 0.95 -21.33 -9.99
CA GLY A 115 0.25 -21.72 -8.78
C GLY A 115 -0.69 -20.66 -8.18
N ASN A 116 -0.24 -19.40 -8.15
CA ASN A 116 -1.02 -18.33 -7.54
C ASN A 116 -2.20 -17.89 -8.40
N ASP A 117 -2.05 -17.92 -9.73
CA ASP A 117 -3.09 -17.47 -10.67
C ASP A 117 -4.35 -18.32 -10.58
N PHE A 118 -4.20 -19.63 -10.36
CA PHE A 118 -5.35 -20.53 -10.16
C PHE A 118 -6.19 -20.09 -8.95
N PHE A 119 -5.56 -19.92 -7.79
CA PHE A 119 -6.28 -19.55 -6.56
C PHE A 119 -6.88 -18.16 -6.66
N GLN A 120 -6.14 -17.21 -7.23
CA GLN A 120 -6.64 -15.86 -7.47
C GLN A 120 -7.90 -15.86 -8.34
N THR A 121 -7.92 -16.67 -9.41
CA THR A 121 -9.10 -16.85 -10.26
C THR A 121 -10.28 -17.39 -9.46
N GLN A 122 -10.07 -18.39 -8.60
CA GLN A 122 -11.15 -18.93 -7.76
C GLN A 122 -11.68 -17.89 -6.76
N TYR A 123 -10.81 -17.05 -6.18
CA TYR A 123 -11.21 -15.99 -5.26
C TYR A 123 -12.05 -14.90 -5.95
N GLU A 124 -11.73 -14.55 -7.20
CA GLU A 124 -12.53 -13.60 -7.96
C GLU A 124 -13.85 -14.22 -8.46
N LEU A 125 -13.87 -15.52 -8.77
CA LEU A 125 -15.12 -16.24 -9.06
C LEU A 125 -16.06 -16.29 -7.85
N LEU A 126 -15.52 -16.44 -6.63
CA LEU A 126 -16.27 -16.33 -5.37
C LEU A 126 -16.87 -14.93 -5.15
N LYS A 127 -16.27 -13.87 -5.72
CA LYS A 127 -16.79 -12.50 -5.69
C LYS A 127 -17.63 -12.15 -6.92
N SER A 128 -17.90 -13.12 -7.80
CA SER A 128 -18.59 -12.84 -9.06
C SER A 128 -20.05 -12.43 -8.81
N ARG A 129 -20.54 -11.49 -9.63
CA ARG A 129 -21.93 -11.02 -9.58
C ARG A 129 -22.93 -12.16 -9.83
N ALA A 130 -22.60 -13.09 -10.73
CA ALA A 130 -23.46 -14.24 -11.04
C ALA A 130 -23.67 -15.16 -9.84
N LEU A 131 -22.61 -15.43 -9.06
CA LEU A 131 -22.73 -16.20 -7.82
C LEU A 131 -23.53 -15.43 -6.77
N ALA A 132 -23.26 -14.13 -6.60
CA ALA A 132 -24.01 -13.30 -5.65
C ALA A 132 -25.50 -13.20 -5.99
N GLN A 133 -25.86 -13.11 -7.27
CA GLN A 133 -27.24 -13.12 -7.74
C GLN A 133 -27.91 -14.47 -7.45
N ARG A 134 -27.24 -15.59 -7.77
CA ARG A 134 -27.76 -16.94 -7.47
C ARG A 134 -28.01 -17.13 -5.97
N VAL A 135 -27.11 -16.65 -5.12
CA VAL A 135 -27.29 -16.67 -3.65
C VAL A 135 -28.42 -15.75 -3.22
N ALA A 136 -28.54 -14.56 -3.80
CA ALA A 136 -29.62 -13.62 -3.49
C ALA A 136 -31.00 -14.21 -3.83
N SER A 137 -31.14 -14.87 -4.98
CA SER A 137 -32.35 -15.59 -5.37
C SER A 137 -32.60 -16.80 -4.46
N GLN A 138 -31.58 -17.61 -4.14
CA GLN A 138 -31.71 -18.78 -3.25
C GLN A 138 -32.18 -18.40 -1.84
N LEU A 139 -31.75 -17.24 -1.33
CA LEU A 139 -32.15 -16.71 -0.03
C LEU A 139 -33.47 -15.93 -0.08
N GLY A 140 -34.11 -15.77 -1.25
CA GLY A 140 -35.37 -15.04 -1.41
C GLY A 140 -35.26 -13.53 -1.12
N LEU A 141 -34.06 -12.95 -1.25
CA LEU A 141 -33.81 -11.55 -0.86
C LEU A 141 -34.51 -10.52 -1.76
N ALA A 142 -34.80 -10.86 -3.01
CA ALA A 142 -35.48 -9.96 -3.95
C ALA A 142 -37.01 -9.96 -3.77
N GLU A 143 -37.56 -11.06 -3.25
CA GLU A 143 -39.00 -11.29 -3.13
C GLU A 143 -39.55 -10.97 -1.74
N GLY A 144 -38.71 -10.98 -0.68
CA GLY A 144 -39.13 -10.74 0.70
C GLY A 144 -38.77 -9.37 1.27
N GLU A 145 -39.51 -8.92 2.28
CA GLU A 145 -39.22 -7.72 3.11
C GLU A 145 -37.91 -7.83 3.91
N GLN A 146 -37.24 -8.99 3.89
CA GLN A 146 -35.99 -9.24 4.60
C GLN A 146 -34.87 -8.28 4.20
N LEU A 147 -34.80 -7.84 2.93
CA LEU A 147 -33.78 -6.91 2.48
C LEU A 147 -33.92 -5.52 3.14
N GLU A 148 -35.16 -5.06 3.35
CA GLU A 148 -35.44 -3.76 3.99
C GLU A 148 -35.13 -3.79 5.50
N GLN A 149 -35.35 -4.94 6.15
CA GLN A 149 -34.98 -5.15 7.55
C GLN A 149 -33.45 -5.24 7.75
N LEU A 150 -32.74 -5.83 6.79
CA LEU A 150 -31.28 -6.04 6.86
C LEU A 150 -30.46 -4.85 6.37
N ASN A 151 -31.05 -3.95 5.58
CA ASN A 151 -30.41 -2.75 5.07
C ASN A 151 -31.33 -1.53 5.24
N PRO A 152 -31.55 -1.07 6.49
CA PRO A 152 -32.44 0.06 6.74
C PRO A 152 -31.94 1.30 5.98
N PRO A 153 -32.85 2.08 5.35
CA PRO A 153 -32.47 3.27 4.63
C PRO A 153 -31.73 4.24 5.56
N SER A 154 -30.72 4.94 5.02
CA SER A 154 -30.06 6.03 5.73
C SER A 154 -31.12 6.98 6.33
N PRO A 155 -30.91 7.53 7.53
CA PRO A 155 -31.87 8.45 8.16
C PRO A 155 -32.33 9.58 7.24
N TRP A 156 -31.49 9.98 6.27
CA TRP A 156 -31.81 10.96 5.24
C TRP A 156 -32.76 10.45 4.14
N ALA A 157 -32.67 9.16 3.79
CA ALA A 157 -33.55 8.50 2.82
C ALA A 157 -34.92 8.19 3.44
N ALA A 158 -34.96 7.77 4.71
CA ALA A 158 -36.19 7.64 5.49
C ALA A 158 -36.96 8.97 5.59
N LEU A 159 -36.24 10.09 5.75
CA LEU A 159 -36.84 11.43 5.77
C LEU A 159 -37.47 11.84 4.43
N LYS A 160 -36.94 11.35 3.30
CA LYS A 160 -37.47 11.62 1.96
C LYS A 160 -38.70 10.75 1.64
N GLY A 161 -38.73 9.52 2.19
CA GLY A 161 -39.89 8.63 2.15
C GLY A 161 -41.10 9.23 2.87
N LEU A 162 -40.90 9.96 3.97
CA LEU A 162 -41.97 10.70 4.68
C LEU A 162 -42.65 11.82 3.86
N PHE A 163 -42.04 12.27 2.75
CA PHE A 163 -42.63 13.26 1.83
C PHE A 163 -43.19 12.63 0.54
N SER A 164 -43.13 11.31 0.41
CA SER A 164 -43.59 10.58 -0.76
C SER A 164 -44.74 9.68 -0.32
N GLY A 165 -45.97 9.98 -0.76
CA GLY A 165 -47.15 9.21 -0.37
C GLY A 165 -47.08 7.78 -0.91
N ASP A 166 -47.52 6.84 -0.06
CA ASP A 166 -47.76 5.44 -0.40
C ASP A 166 -48.71 5.34 -1.61
N ASP A 167 -48.28 4.61 -2.63
CA ASP A 167 -49.16 4.04 -3.64
C ASP A 167 -48.80 2.55 -3.78
N ASP A 168 -49.65 1.72 -3.19
CA ASP A 168 -49.67 0.27 -3.42
C ASP A 168 -49.96 0.02 -4.90
N SER A 169 -48.93 -0.27 -5.69
CA SER A 169 -49.08 -0.72 -7.06
C SER A 169 -48.15 -1.91 -7.34
N GLU A 170 -48.67 -2.87 -8.10
CA GLU A 170 -47.98 -4.11 -8.46
C GLU A 170 -46.61 -3.83 -9.08
N LEU A 171 -45.58 -4.50 -8.58
CA LEU A 171 -44.18 -4.27 -8.94
C LEU A 171 -43.97 -4.40 -10.46
N THR A 172 -43.51 -3.31 -11.07
CA THR A 172 -43.16 -3.26 -12.49
C THR A 172 -41.92 -4.14 -12.74
N GLU A 173 -41.73 -4.72 -13.94
CA GLU A 173 -40.52 -5.50 -14.28
C GLU A 173 -39.19 -4.73 -14.03
N ALA A 174 -39.24 -3.41 -14.16
CA ALA A 174 -38.13 -2.51 -13.84
C ALA A 174 -37.83 -2.43 -12.33
N GLU A 175 -38.82 -2.59 -11.46
CA GLU A 175 -38.67 -2.54 -10.00
C GLU A 175 -38.18 -3.88 -9.45
N LEU A 176 -38.66 -5.00 -10.01
CA LEU A 176 -38.17 -6.35 -9.70
C LEU A 176 -36.67 -6.46 -10.02
N SER A 177 -36.25 -6.02 -11.20
CA SER A 177 -34.83 -6.02 -11.59
C SER A 177 -33.97 -5.07 -10.73
N ALA A 178 -34.52 -3.93 -10.30
CA ALA A 178 -33.85 -3.04 -9.36
C ALA A 178 -33.69 -3.67 -7.96
N ARG A 179 -34.71 -4.38 -7.46
CA ARG A 179 -34.67 -5.13 -6.20
C ARG A 179 -33.67 -6.28 -6.25
N GLU A 180 -33.64 -7.05 -7.34
CA GLU A 180 -32.64 -8.10 -7.56
C GLU A 180 -31.22 -7.54 -7.59
N ALA A 181 -31.01 -6.40 -8.25
CA ALA A 181 -29.72 -5.71 -8.27
C ALA A 181 -29.31 -5.23 -6.87
N ALA A 182 -30.25 -4.69 -6.09
CA ALA A 182 -30.01 -4.27 -4.70
C ALA A 182 -29.67 -5.45 -3.79
N ALA A 183 -30.40 -6.57 -3.91
CA ALA A 183 -30.14 -7.82 -3.19
C ALA A 183 -28.75 -8.39 -3.52
N THR A 184 -28.41 -8.42 -4.81
CA THR A 184 -27.08 -8.84 -5.29
C THR A 184 -25.99 -7.91 -4.73
N GLY A 185 -26.22 -6.59 -4.75
CA GLY A 185 -25.30 -5.60 -4.19
C GLY A 185 -25.15 -5.70 -2.67
N PHE A 186 -26.18 -6.15 -1.95
CA PHE A 186 -26.10 -6.44 -0.51
C PHE A 186 -25.20 -7.65 -0.24
N ILE A 187 -25.38 -8.75 -0.98
CA ILE A 187 -24.52 -9.94 -0.86
C ILE A 187 -23.06 -9.59 -1.16
N LEU A 188 -22.79 -8.85 -2.24
CA LEU A 188 -21.43 -8.44 -2.61
C LEU A 188 -20.75 -7.56 -1.56
N ARG A 189 -21.48 -6.62 -0.94
CA ARG A 189 -20.94 -5.75 0.12
C ARG A 189 -20.71 -6.50 1.43
N GLY A 190 -21.53 -7.50 1.73
CA GLY A 190 -21.42 -8.33 2.93
C GLY A 190 -20.32 -9.39 2.86
N LEU A 191 -19.95 -9.84 1.65
CA LEU A 191 -18.96 -10.90 1.44
C LEU A 191 -17.52 -10.38 1.47
N THR A 192 -16.70 -10.98 2.33
CA THR A 192 -15.24 -10.84 2.31
C THR A 192 -14.59 -12.21 2.12
N VAL A 193 -13.72 -12.34 1.13
CA VAL A 193 -12.97 -13.57 0.84
C VAL A 193 -11.54 -13.41 1.35
N GLU A 194 -11.17 -14.19 2.38
CA GLU A 194 -9.85 -14.15 3.01
C GLU A 194 -9.07 -15.45 2.74
N PRO A 195 -8.02 -15.42 1.89
CA PRO A 195 -7.19 -16.59 1.64
C PRO A 195 -6.28 -16.90 2.82
N VAL A 196 -6.19 -18.17 3.23
CA VAL A 196 -5.24 -18.60 4.26
C VAL A 196 -3.87 -18.79 3.62
N ARG A 197 -2.89 -17.97 4.02
CA ARG A 197 -1.53 -18.02 3.46
C ARG A 197 -0.93 -19.42 3.59
N ASN A 198 -0.23 -19.86 2.54
CA ASN A 198 0.42 -21.17 2.44
C ASN A 198 -0.53 -22.36 2.66
N SER A 199 -1.81 -22.21 2.32
CA SER A 199 -2.82 -23.26 2.45
C SER A 199 -3.75 -23.28 1.23
N ARG A 200 -4.49 -24.38 1.07
CA ARG A 200 -5.57 -24.55 0.08
C ARG A 200 -6.93 -24.11 0.62
N LEU A 201 -6.92 -23.43 1.76
CA LEU A 201 -8.11 -22.99 2.47
C LEU A 201 -8.41 -21.52 2.19
N VAL A 202 -9.69 -21.23 1.96
CA VAL A 202 -10.23 -19.87 1.89
C VAL A 202 -11.35 -19.71 2.90
N ARG A 203 -11.32 -18.62 3.65
CA ARG A 203 -12.39 -18.25 4.58
C ARG A 203 -13.31 -17.25 3.91
N LEU A 204 -14.60 -17.55 3.92
CA LEU A 204 -15.64 -16.65 3.46
C LEU A 204 -16.31 -16.04 4.69
N HIS A 205 -16.23 -14.72 4.80
CA HIS A 205 -16.88 -13.97 5.86
C HIS A 205 -18.11 -13.25 5.30
N PHE A 206 -19.25 -13.36 5.98
CA PHE A 206 -20.43 -12.58 5.66
C PHE A 206 -20.81 -11.66 6.83
N ASP A 207 -20.89 -10.37 6.55
CA ASP A 207 -21.20 -9.31 7.51
C ASP A 207 -22.66 -8.84 7.32
N SER A 208 -23.50 -8.99 8.35
CA SER A 208 -24.91 -8.57 8.35
C SER A 208 -25.37 -8.06 9.74
N PRO A 209 -26.38 -7.19 9.84
CA PRO A 209 -26.98 -6.81 11.13
C PRO A 209 -27.66 -7.96 11.88
N ASP A 210 -28.06 -9.02 11.17
CA ASP A 210 -28.67 -10.21 11.78
C ASP A 210 -27.66 -11.38 11.88
N PRO A 211 -27.38 -11.93 13.08
CA PRO A 211 -26.45 -13.04 13.26
C PRO A 211 -26.89 -14.35 12.59
N GLU A 212 -28.20 -14.61 12.45
CA GLU A 212 -28.69 -15.82 11.79
C GLU A 212 -28.59 -15.70 10.27
N PHE A 213 -28.94 -14.54 9.72
CA PHE A 213 -28.75 -14.26 8.31
C PHE A 213 -27.28 -14.39 7.91
N SER A 214 -26.33 -13.84 8.68
CA SER A 214 -24.90 -13.98 8.37
C SER A 214 -24.48 -15.44 8.22
N GLN A 215 -24.97 -16.32 9.09
CA GLN A 215 -24.69 -17.76 9.04
C GLN A 215 -25.26 -18.39 7.76
N ARG A 216 -26.54 -18.16 7.48
CA ARG A 216 -27.23 -18.70 6.31
C ARG A 216 -26.58 -18.22 5.01
N ALA A 217 -26.27 -16.93 4.92
CA ALA A 217 -25.62 -16.34 3.76
C ALA A 217 -24.22 -16.91 3.52
N ALA A 218 -23.37 -17.01 4.55
CA ALA A 218 -22.04 -17.59 4.40
C ALA A 218 -22.10 -19.05 3.91
N ASN A 219 -22.99 -19.87 4.46
CA ASN A 219 -23.17 -21.26 4.02
C ASN A 219 -23.76 -21.35 2.60
N ALA A 220 -24.75 -20.52 2.27
CA ALA A 220 -25.35 -20.48 0.93
C ALA A 220 -24.33 -20.10 -0.15
N ILE A 221 -23.41 -19.16 0.14
CA ILE A 221 -22.33 -18.80 -0.80
C ILE A 221 -21.41 -19.98 -1.07
N ALA A 222 -21.01 -20.71 -0.02
CA ALA A 222 -20.19 -21.91 -0.15
C ALA A 222 -20.89 -23.00 -0.97
N GLU A 223 -22.16 -23.29 -0.67
CA GLU A 223 -22.95 -24.31 -1.35
C GLU A 223 -23.23 -23.93 -2.81
N ALA A 224 -23.60 -22.68 -3.09
CA ALA A 224 -23.82 -22.19 -4.44
C ALA A 224 -22.55 -22.21 -5.30
N PHE A 225 -21.38 -21.95 -4.70
CA PHE A 225 -20.10 -22.03 -5.40
C PHE A 225 -19.74 -23.46 -5.77
N ILE A 226 -19.93 -24.40 -4.84
CA ILE A 226 -19.74 -25.83 -5.08
C ILE A 226 -20.67 -26.31 -6.19
N ALA A 227 -21.96 -25.97 -6.12
CA ALA A 227 -22.94 -26.32 -7.14
C ALA A 227 -22.58 -25.74 -8.52
N SER A 228 -22.17 -24.47 -8.58
CA SER A 228 -21.74 -23.82 -9.83
C SER A 228 -20.44 -24.42 -10.40
N ASN A 229 -19.53 -24.90 -9.55
CA ASN A 229 -18.32 -25.58 -10.03
C ASN A 229 -18.66 -26.95 -10.62
N LEU A 230 -19.52 -27.71 -9.94
CA LEU A 230 -19.98 -29.02 -10.41
C LEU A 230 -20.75 -28.91 -11.73
N GLU A 231 -21.65 -27.93 -11.85
CA GLU A 231 -22.40 -27.62 -13.07
C GLU A 231 -21.47 -27.34 -14.25
N ARG A 232 -20.53 -26.39 -14.10
CA ARG A 232 -19.54 -26.08 -15.16
C ARG A 232 -18.70 -27.30 -15.58
N ARG A 233 -18.33 -28.15 -14.63
CA ARG A 233 -17.58 -29.40 -14.91
C ARG A 233 -18.46 -30.41 -15.65
N PHE A 234 -19.70 -30.58 -15.23
CA PHE A 234 -20.66 -31.47 -15.86
C PHE A 234 -20.95 -31.04 -17.30
N ASP A 235 -21.17 -29.74 -17.54
CA ASP A 235 -21.39 -29.18 -18.87
C ASP A 235 -20.21 -29.44 -19.79
N SER A 236 -18.97 -29.22 -19.31
CA SER A 236 -17.75 -29.50 -20.10
C SER A 236 -17.58 -30.98 -20.45
N SER A 237 -17.95 -31.88 -19.53
CA SER A 237 -17.86 -33.33 -19.74
C SER A 237 -18.97 -33.84 -20.66
N SER A 238 -20.19 -33.29 -20.52
CA SER A 238 -21.33 -33.60 -21.38
C SER A 238 -21.08 -33.16 -22.82
N TYR A 239 -20.54 -31.94 -23.02
CA TYR A 239 -20.18 -31.45 -24.35
C TYR A 239 -19.14 -32.36 -25.03
N ALA A 240 -18.08 -32.73 -24.31
CA ALA A 240 -17.07 -33.67 -24.82
C ALA A 240 -17.66 -35.04 -25.17
N LYS A 241 -18.59 -35.54 -24.35
CA LYS A 241 -19.31 -36.79 -24.61
C LYS A 241 -20.12 -36.71 -25.91
N THR A 242 -20.94 -35.67 -26.08
CA THR A 242 -21.74 -35.46 -27.30
C THR A 242 -20.85 -35.36 -28.54
N TYR A 243 -19.74 -34.60 -28.45
CA TYR A 243 -18.79 -34.50 -29.55
C TYR A 243 -18.16 -35.85 -29.94
N LEU A 244 -17.75 -36.66 -28.95
CA LEU A 244 -17.20 -37.99 -29.21
C LEU A 244 -18.25 -38.95 -29.76
N GLU A 245 -19.51 -38.84 -29.33
CA GLU A 245 -20.64 -39.63 -29.82
C GLU A 245 -20.90 -39.38 -31.30
N ASP A 246 -21.01 -38.11 -31.70
CA ASP A 246 -21.19 -37.72 -33.10
C ASP A 246 -20.04 -38.23 -33.97
N ARG A 247 -18.80 -38.09 -33.47
CA ARG A 247 -17.61 -38.53 -34.20
C ARG A 247 -17.50 -40.07 -34.28
N LEU A 248 -17.93 -40.78 -33.25
CA LEU A 248 -18.04 -42.24 -33.26
C LEU A 248 -19.05 -42.73 -34.29
N GLN A 249 -20.19 -42.04 -34.42
CA GLN A 249 -21.19 -42.38 -35.43
C GLN A 249 -20.65 -42.16 -36.85
N GLU A 250 -19.94 -41.06 -37.09
CA GLU A 250 -19.29 -40.81 -38.38
C GLU A 250 -18.21 -41.86 -38.70
N LEU A 251 -17.35 -42.20 -37.72
CA LEU A 251 -16.32 -43.24 -37.90
C LEU A 251 -16.92 -44.62 -38.10
N LYS A 252 -18.02 -44.94 -37.41
CA LYS A 252 -18.75 -46.20 -37.62
C LYS A 252 -19.24 -46.31 -39.06
N LEU A 253 -19.87 -45.27 -39.60
CA LEU A 253 -20.34 -45.26 -40.99
C LEU A 253 -19.17 -45.41 -41.98
N LYS A 254 -18.03 -44.75 -41.72
CA LYS A 254 -16.80 -44.90 -42.52
C LYS A 254 -16.21 -46.31 -42.44
N LEU A 255 -16.19 -46.91 -41.24
CA LEU A 255 -15.74 -48.28 -41.05
C LEU A 255 -16.64 -49.25 -41.81
N GLU A 256 -17.96 -49.16 -41.65
CA GLU A 256 -18.94 -49.98 -42.37
C GLU A 256 -18.80 -49.84 -43.90
N ASP A 257 -18.59 -48.62 -44.41
CA ASP A 257 -18.35 -48.38 -45.83
C ASP A 257 -17.05 -49.03 -46.31
N SER A 258 -15.94 -48.85 -45.57
CA SER A 258 -14.65 -49.48 -45.90
C SER A 258 -14.70 -51.01 -45.82
N GLU A 259 -15.43 -51.59 -44.85
CA GLU A 259 -15.64 -53.04 -44.73
C GLU A 259 -16.46 -53.56 -45.90
N ARG A 260 -17.54 -52.85 -46.27
CA ARG A 260 -18.34 -53.19 -47.45
C ARG A 260 -17.48 -53.18 -48.72
N GLN A 261 -16.68 -52.13 -48.94
CA GLN A 261 -15.80 -52.03 -50.11
C GLN A 261 -14.78 -53.20 -50.16
N LEU A 262 -14.20 -53.57 -49.00
CA LEU A 262 -13.30 -54.72 -48.91
C LEU A 262 -14.00 -56.04 -49.27
N VAL A 263 -15.22 -56.25 -48.75
CA VAL A 263 -16.01 -57.47 -49.01
C VAL A 263 -16.49 -57.52 -50.45
N GLU A 264 -17.02 -56.43 -51.01
CA GLU A 264 -17.44 -56.32 -52.41
C GLU A 264 -16.27 -56.60 -53.36
N PHE A 265 -15.08 -56.03 -53.07
CA PHE A 265 -13.88 -56.30 -53.83
C PHE A 265 -13.46 -57.77 -53.74
N ALA A 266 -13.46 -58.34 -52.52
CA ALA A 266 -13.11 -59.75 -52.30
C ALA A 266 -14.06 -60.72 -53.00
N GLN A 267 -15.38 -60.43 -53.00
CA GLN A 267 -16.39 -61.24 -53.69
C GLN A 267 -16.27 -61.12 -55.21
N LYS A 268 -16.13 -59.89 -55.73
CA LYS A 268 -16.02 -59.62 -57.17
C LYS A 268 -14.77 -60.26 -57.78
N GLU A 269 -13.65 -60.14 -57.11
CA GLU A 269 -12.36 -60.67 -57.58
C GLU A 269 -12.11 -62.12 -57.13
N GLN A 270 -13.08 -62.75 -56.45
CA GLN A 270 -13.04 -64.12 -55.93
C GLN A 270 -11.75 -64.42 -55.13
N ILE A 271 -11.32 -63.47 -54.31
CA ILE A 271 -10.10 -63.60 -53.51
C ILE A 271 -10.40 -64.53 -52.33
N VAL A 272 -10.12 -65.82 -52.52
CA VAL A 272 -10.09 -66.79 -51.41
C VAL A 272 -8.78 -66.57 -50.68
N SER A 273 -8.87 -65.90 -49.52
CA SER A 273 -7.71 -65.65 -48.65
C SER A 273 -7.04 -66.97 -48.28
N SER A 274 -5.92 -67.25 -48.93
CA SER A 274 -4.96 -68.24 -48.46
C SER A 274 -4.12 -67.53 -47.40
N GLY A 275 -4.11 -68.04 -46.17
CA GLY A 275 -3.55 -67.36 -45.01
C GLY A 275 -2.12 -66.82 -45.19
N GLU A 276 -1.82 -65.75 -44.45
CA GLU A 276 -0.53 -65.06 -44.41
C GLU A 276 0.65 -66.06 -44.37
N GLY A 277 1.51 -66.02 -45.39
CA GLY A 277 2.79 -66.74 -45.43
C GLY A 277 2.85 -67.98 -46.32
N SER A 278 1.75 -68.39 -46.96
CA SER A 278 1.77 -69.51 -47.91
C SER A 278 2.08 -69.00 -49.31
N ALA A 279 3.28 -69.26 -49.85
CA ALA A 279 3.57 -69.01 -51.26
C ALA A 279 2.45 -69.62 -52.12
N SER A 280 1.84 -68.83 -53.00
CA SER A 280 0.63 -69.26 -53.71
C SER A 280 0.95 -70.51 -54.55
N LEU A 281 -0.04 -71.39 -54.75
CA LEU A 281 0.12 -72.59 -55.56
C LEU A 281 0.69 -72.24 -56.96
N SER A 282 0.29 -71.07 -57.49
CA SER A 282 0.77 -70.52 -58.77
C SER A 282 2.24 -70.10 -58.73
N GLU A 283 2.76 -69.56 -57.62
CA GLU A 283 4.19 -69.25 -57.45
C GLU A 283 5.05 -70.51 -57.37
N GLN A 284 4.59 -71.56 -56.68
CA GLN A 284 5.27 -72.86 -56.64
C GLN A 284 5.29 -73.52 -58.03
N ASN A 285 4.17 -73.48 -58.74
CA ASN A 285 4.06 -73.99 -60.10
C ASN A 285 5.01 -73.23 -61.05
N LEU A 286 5.13 -71.90 -60.93
CA LEU A 286 6.03 -71.09 -61.76
C LEU A 286 7.49 -71.49 -61.54
N GLY A 287 7.89 -71.75 -60.29
CA GLY A 287 9.21 -72.30 -59.97
C GLY A 287 9.47 -73.66 -60.63
N SER A 288 8.53 -74.60 -60.50
CA SER A 288 8.67 -75.94 -61.11
C SER A 288 8.69 -75.92 -62.64
N LEU A 289 7.86 -75.07 -63.27
CA LEU A 289 7.76 -74.95 -64.71
C LEU A 289 9.00 -74.28 -65.30
N ASN A 290 9.60 -73.33 -64.58
CA ASN A 290 10.85 -72.71 -64.99
C ASN A 290 12.00 -73.72 -64.99
N ALA A 291 12.04 -74.60 -64.00
CA ALA A 291 13.00 -75.70 -63.96
C ALA A 291 12.78 -76.71 -65.12
N ALA A 292 11.52 -77.06 -65.40
CA ALA A 292 11.16 -77.95 -66.51
C ALA A 292 11.50 -77.34 -67.89
N LEU A 293 11.21 -76.05 -68.09
CA LEU A 293 11.56 -75.33 -69.32
C LEU A 293 13.08 -75.26 -69.51
N ALA A 294 13.84 -75.02 -68.43
CA ALA A 294 15.30 -75.02 -68.50
C ALA A 294 15.86 -76.38 -68.92
N GLU A 295 15.28 -77.49 -68.46
CA GLU A 295 15.66 -78.84 -68.90
C GLU A 295 15.27 -79.11 -70.35
N ALA A 296 14.05 -78.75 -70.76
CA ALA A 296 13.60 -78.90 -72.14
C ALA A 296 14.45 -78.07 -73.12
N SER A 297 14.84 -76.85 -72.74
CA SER A 297 15.74 -76.01 -73.53
C SER A 297 17.11 -76.66 -73.69
N ARG A 298 17.67 -77.23 -72.61
CA ARG A 298 18.92 -78.03 -72.69
C ARG A 298 18.78 -79.23 -73.61
N ALA A 299 17.64 -79.93 -73.59
CA ALA A 299 17.36 -81.06 -74.48
C ALA A 299 17.28 -80.61 -75.96
N ARG A 300 16.57 -79.52 -76.26
CA ARG A 300 16.51 -78.96 -77.62
C ARG A 300 17.88 -78.53 -78.12
N ILE A 301 18.66 -77.81 -77.31
CA ILE A 301 20.02 -77.37 -77.68
C ILE A 301 20.90 -78.58 -78.05
N ARG A 302 20.83 -79.68 -77.27
CA ARG A 302 21.56 -80.92 -77.58
C ARG A 302 21.08 -81.57 -78.87
N ALA A 303 19.77 -81.72 -79.06
CA ALA A 303 19.19 -82.33 -80.27
C ALA A 303 19.46 -81.48 -81.53
N GLU A 304 19.43 -80.15 -81.41
CA GLU A 304 19.74 -79.21 -82.48
C GLU A 304 21.21 -79.30 -82.91
N ALA A 305 22.12 -79.37 -81.94
CA ALA A 305 23.54 -79.56 -82.22
C ALA A 305 23.78 -80.86 -83.02
N ARG A 306 23.12 -81.96 -82.61
CA ARG A 306 23.15 -83.25 -83.33
C ARG A 306 22.59 -83.14 -84.74
N TRP A 307 21.44 -82.49 -84.92
CA TRP A 307 20.83 -82.30 -86.22
C TRP A 307 21.70 -81.46 -87.16
N ARG A 308 22.29 -80.37 -86.66
CA ARG A 308 23.22 -79.53 -87.44
C ARG A 308 24.46 -80.32 -87.87
N GLN A 309 25.02 -81.14 -86.98
CA GLN A 309 26.14 -82.03 -87.30
C GLN A 309 25.76 -83.08 -88.36
N ALA A 310 24.55 -83.62 -88.27
CA ALA A 310 24.02 -84.58 -89.24
C ALA A 310 23.73 -83.96 -90.61
N GLN A 311 23.29 -82.70 -90.68
CA GLN A 311 23.14 -81.95 -91.94
C GLN A 311 24.49 -81.65 -92.60
N ALA A 312 25.46 -81.16 -91.84
CA ALA A 312 26.77 -80.75 -92.36
C ALA A 312 27.61 -81.93 -92.90
N SER A 313 27.30 -83.15 -92.47
CA SER A 313 28.06 -84.36 -92.84
C SER A 313 27.50 -85.04 -94.10
N SER A 314 28.28 -84.99 -95.19
CA SER A 314 28.09 -85.81 -96.39
C SER A 314 28.90 -87.11 -96.28
N GLY A 315 28.22 -88.22 -95.95
CA GLY A 315 28.67 -89.60 -96.14
C GLY A 315 29.79 -90.14 -95.23
N THR A 316 30.75 -89.32 -94.79
CA THR A 316 32.00 -89.84 -94.19
C THR A 316 32.33 -89.27 -92.80
N VAL A 317 31.63 -88.22 -92.33
CA VAL A 317 31.95 -87.53 -91.05
C VAL A 317 30.97 -87.87 -89.91
N LEU A 318 29.96 -88.69 -90.18
CA LEU A 318 28.99 -89.16 -89.17
C LEU A 318 29.51 -90.26 -88.23
N LEU A 319 30.78 -90.69 -88.32
CA LEU A 319 31.31 -91.87 -87.63
C LEU A 319 31.41 -91.75 -86.09
N GLY A 320 31.33 -90.55 -85.51
CA GLY A 320 31.52 -90.35 -84.07
C GLY A 320 30.40 -90.91 -83.17
N GLU A 321 29.13 -90.79 -83.58
CA GLU A 321 27.98 -91.33 -82.82
C GLU A 321 27.26 -92.48 -83.57
N ILE A 322 27.42 -92.62 -84.90
CA ILE A 322 26.84 -93.74 -85.67
C ILE A 322 27.60 -95.07 -85.44
N GLY A 323 28.77 -95.04 -84.79
CA GLY A 323 29.56 -96.23 -84.42
C GLY A 323 28.81 -97.27 -83.60
N GLU A 324 27.67 -96.93 -82.98
CA GLU A 324 26.81 -97.87 -82.24
C GLU A 324 25.78 -98.60 -83.10
N ASN A 325 25.42 -98.10 -84.29
CA ASN A 325 24.46 -98.80 -85.14
C ASN A 325 25.17 -99.94 -85.89
N SER A 326 25.09 -101.14 -85.29
CA SER A 326 25.72 -102.38 -85.77
C SER A 326 25.45 -102.67 -87.26
N ILE A 327 24.31 -102.22 -87.78
CA ILE A 327 23.90 -102.43 -89.17
C ILE A 327 24.81 -101.66 -90.12
N ILE A 328 25.03 -100.36 -89.91
CA ILE A 328 25.92 -99.56 -90.78
C ILE A 328 27.35 -100.08 -90.72
N LYS A 329 27.84 -100.46 -89.53
CA LYS A 329 29.18 -101.04 -89.38
C LYS A 329 29.33 -102.32 -90.21
N SER A 330 28.36 -103.23 -90.13
CA SER A 330 28.35 -104.46 -90.92
C SER A 330 28.28 -104.20 -92.44
N LEU A 331 27.50 -103.20 -92.86
CA LEU A 331 27.41 -102.80 -94.27
C LEU A 331 28.71 -102.13 -94.76
N GLN A 332 29.37 -101.33 -93.94
CA GLN A 332 30.67 -100.73 -94.27
C GLN A 332 31.78 -101.77 -94.37
N GLU A 333 31.84 -102.72 -93.44
CA GLU A 333 32.77 -103.86 -93.49
C GLU A 333 32.54 -104.70 -94.76
N ARG A 334 31.26 -104.95 -95.08
CA ARG A 334 30.90 -105.66 -96.31
C ARG A 334 31.25 -104.88 -97.57
N ARG A 335 31.03 -103.56 -97.59
CA ARG A 335 31.46 -102.68 -98.68
C ARG A 335 32.97 -102.73 -98.85
N ALA A 336 33.73 -102.57 -97.76
CA ALA A 336 35.18 -102.61 -97.78
C ALA A 336 35.71 -103.95 -98.29
N THR A 337 35.08 -105.07 -97.89
CA THR A 337 35.43 -106.42 -98.37
C THR A 337 35.15 -106.56 -99.87
N LEU A 338 33.95 -106.21 -100.34
CA LEU A 338 33.58 -106.26 -101.76
C LEU A 338 34.46 -105.32 -102.61
N GLN A 339 34.81 -104.16 -102.08
CA GLN A 339 35.64 -103.17 -102.75
C GLN A 339 37.09 -103.63 -102.82
N ALA A 340 37.62 -104.29 -101.79
CA ALA A 340 38.92 -104.96 -101.84
C ALA A 340 38.94 -106.09 -102.88
N GLU A 341 37.91 -106.95 -102.91
CA GLU A 341 37.77 -108.01 -103.92
C GLU A 341 37.68 -107.44 -105.35
N TYR A 342 36.95 -106.33 -105.53
CA TYR A 342 36.86 -105.64 -106.81
C TYR A 342 38.23 -105.10 -107.26
N GLN A 343 39.01 -104.50 -106.36
CA GLN A 343 40.36 -104.00 -106.67
C GLN A 343 41.35 -105.12 -106.99
N ASP A 344 41.25 -106.26 -106.30
CA ASP A 344 42.11 -107.41 -106.58
C ASP A 344 41.81 -108.02 -107.96
N LYS A 345 40.52 -108.22 -108.29
CA LYS A 345 40.10 -108.73 -109.60
C LYS A 345 40.35 -107.76 -110.76
N LEU A 346 40.42 -106.45 -110.51
CA LEU A 346 40.77 -105.42 -111.49
C LEU A 346 42.16 -105.62 -112.11
N ARG A 347 43.06 -106.32 -111.40
CA ARG A 347 44.38 -106.67 -111.92
C ARG A 347 44.33 -107.72 -113.03
N LEU A 348 43.30 -108.57 -113.01
CA LEU A 348 43.13 -109.72 -113.92
C LEU A 348 42.07 -109.47 -115.00
N TYR A 349 41.01 -108.72 -114.68
CA TYR A 349 39.85 -108.53 -115.53
C TYR A 349 39.59 -107.05 -115.82
N LYS A 350 39.15 -106.76 -117.06
CA LYS A 350 38.69 -105.42 -117.43
C LYS A 350 37.35 -105.10 -116.74
N PRO A 351 37.04 -103.82 -116.45
CA PRO A 351 35.84 -103.42 -115.71
C PRO A 351 34.50 -103.91 -116.29
N ALA A 352 34.43 -104.11 -117.61
CA ALA A 352 33.22 -104.55 -118.32
C ALA A 352 32.98 -106.07 -118.30
N PHE A 353 33.87 -106.85 -117.66
CA PHE A 353 33.71 -108.30 -117.58
C PHE A 353 32.52 -108.68 -116.68
N PRO A 354 31.72 -109.73 -117.00
CA PRO A 354 30.49 -110.05 -116.27
C PRO A 354 30.66 -110.19 -114.75
N ALA A 355 31.75 -110.82 -114.29
CA ALA A 355 32.01 -110.97 -112.85
C ALA A 355 32.34 -109.62 -112.16
N MET A 356 32.96 -108.67 -112.88
CA MET A 356 33.26 -107.33 -112.36
C MET A 356 32.00 -106.47 -112.25
N MET A 357 31.09 -106.59 -113.23
CA MET A 357 29.79 -105.91 -113.15
C MET A 357 28.93 -106.43 -112.00
N GLN A 358 28.98 -107.75 -111.71
CA GLN A 358 28.29 -108.32 -110.55
C GLN A 358 28.83 -107.77 -109.22
N LEU A 359 30.15 -107.73 -109.04
CA LEU A 359 30.78 -107.14 -107.85
C LEU A 359 30.43 -105.65 -107.71
N LYS A 360 30.50 -104.89 -108.82
CA LYS A 360 30.11 -103.48 -108.81
C LYS A 360 28.64 -103.31 -108.41
N GLY A 361 27.73 -104.11 -108.97
CA GLY A 361 26.32 -104.09 -108.60
C GLY A 361 26.07 -104.45 -107.12
N GLN A 362 26.86 -105.36 -106.56
CA GLN A 362 26.82 -105.66 -105.12
C GLN A 362 27.32 -104.50 -104.26
N ILE A 363 28.40 -103.82 -104.68
CA ILE A 363 28.89 -102.60 -104.01
C ILE A 363 27.83 -101.51 -104.07
N ASP A 364 27.27 -101.24 -105.24
CA ASP A 364 26.25 -100.21 -105.46
C ASP A 364 24.98 -100.50 -104.61
N GLU A 365 24.59 -101.77 -104.48
CA GLU A 365 23.46 -102.18 -103.61
C GLU A 365 23.77 -101.97 -102.12
N VAL A 366 24.98 -102.31 -101.65
CA VAL A 366 25.40 -102.04 -100.27
C VAL A 366 25.50 -100.53 -100.02
N GLU A 367 25.99 -99.74 -100.98
CA GLU A 367 25.99 -98.27 -100.89
C GLU A 367 24.57 -97.69 -100.83
N ARG A 368 23.64 -98.23 -101.60
CA ARG A 368 22.22 -97.86 -101.54
C ARG A 368 21.61 -98.17 -100.16
N GLN A 369 21.91 -99.34 -99.59
CA GLN A 369 21.48 -99.73 -98.24
C GLN A 369 22.06 -98.80 -97.17
N ILE A 370 23.36 -98.44 -97.27
CA ILE A 370 23.99 -97.45 -96.40
C ILE A 370 23.28 -96.09 -96.54
N GLY A 371 22.96 -95.66 -97.76
CA GLY A 371 22.25 -94.40 -98.03
C GLY A 371 20.86 -94.35 -97.38
N VAL A 372 20.10 -95.44 -97.47
CA VAL A 372 18.78 -95.57 -96.82
C VAL A 372 18.93 -95.52 -95.30
N GLU A 373 19.87 -96.26 -94.73
CA GLU A 373 20.05 -96.30 -93.27
C GLU A 373 20.55 -94.96 -92.71
N VAL A 374 21.45 -94.27 -93.41
CA VAL A 374 21.86 -92.91 -93.07
C VAL A 374 20.68 -91.94 -93.16
N ALA A 375 19.81 -92.06 -94.17
CA ALA A 375 18.60 -91.24 -94.28
C ALA A 375 17.61 -91.52 -93.14
N ASN A 376 17.43 -92.78 -92.75
CA ASN A 376 16.61 -93.17 -91.60
C ASN A 376 17.15 -92.56 -90.29
N ILE A 377 18.46 -92.62 -90.06
CA ILE A 377 19.10 -92.01 -88.89
C ILE A 377 18.96 -90.49 -88.90
N LYS A 378 19.18 -89.83 -90.05
CA LYS A 378 18.96 -88.37 -90.18
C LYS A 378 17.51 -88.01 -89.86
N SER A 379 16.55 -88.81 -90.33
CA SER A 379 15.12 -88.61 -90.07
C SER A 379 14.78 -88.83 -88.59
N ALA A 380 15.40 -89.80 -87.92
CA ALA A 380 15.26 -90.02 -86.48
C ALA A 380 15.80 -88.86 -85.64
N ILE A 381 17.00 -88.34 -85.98
CA ILE A 381 17.59 -87.16 -85.32
C ILE A 381 16.73 -85.91 -85.55
N GLN A 382 16.21 -85.73 -86.77
CA GLN A 382 15.30 -84.63 -87.07
C GLN A 382 14.01 -84.73 -86.25
N ALA A 383 13.43 -85.93 -86.13
CA ALA A 383 12.25 -86.17 -85.31
C ALA A 383 12.52 -85.87 -83.82
N GLU A 384 13.69 -86.24 -83.29
CA GLU A 384 14.11 -85.94 -81.92
C GLU A 384 14.24 -84.43 -81.69
N TYR A 385 14.87 -83.69 -82.62
CA TYR A 385 14.98 -82.23 -82.54
C TYR A 385 13.61 -81.55 -82.58
N LEU A 386 12.73 -81.94 -83.52
CA LEU A 386 11.39 -81.37 -83.64
C LEU A 386 10.55 -81.67 -82.39
N ALA A 387 10.65 -82.87 -81.83
CA ALA A 387 9.98 -83.23 -80.58
C ALA A 387 10.48 -82.38 -79.41
N ALA A 388 11.80 -82.19 -79.27
CA ALA A 388 12.37 -81.35 -78.22
C ALA A 388 12.01 -79.86 -78.39
N GLN A 389 11.96 -79.36 -79.63
CA GLN A 389 11.53 -78.00 -79.95
C GLN A 389 10.06 -77.77 -79.58
N GLU A 390 9.19 -78.71 -79.91
CA GLU A 390 7.77 -78.61 -79.59
C GLU A 390 7.53 -78.69 -78.08
N GLN A 391 8.27 -79.54 -77.37
CA GLN A 391 8.21 -79.60 -75.91
C GLN A 391 8.64 -78.28 -75.25
N GLU A 392 9.73 -77.66 -75.72
CA GLU A 392 10.15 -76.32 -75.25
C GLU A 392 9.08 -75.27 -75.53
N ARG A 393 8.48 -75.27 -76.73
CA ARG A 393 7.40 -74.33 -77.12
C ARG A 393 6.19 -74.44 -76.19
N LEU A 394 5.70 -75.65 -75.93
CA LEU A 394 4.56 -75.91 -75.06
C LEU A 394 4.83 -75.45 -73.61
N LEU A 395 6.01 -75.76 -73.07
CA LEU A 395 6.39 -75.32 -71.72
C LEU A 395 6.54 -73.80 -71.64
N ASN A 396 7.03 -73.15 -72.69
CA ASN A 396 7.16 -71.70 -72.76
C ASN A 396 5.79 -71.00 -72.85
N GLU A 397 4.83 -71.58 -73.57
CA GLU A 397 3.43 -71.10 -73.62
C GLU A 397 2.74 -71.23 -72.26
N GLN A 398 2.90 -72.38 -71.59
CA GLN A 398 2.41 -72.56 -70.23
C GLN A 398 3.04 -71.57 -69.25
N MET A 399 4.34 -71.28 -69.41
CA MET A 399 5.06 -70.31 -68.58
C MET A 399 4.54 -68.89 -68.78
N ALA A 400 4.32 -68.47 -70.02
CA ALA A 400 3.77 -67.16 -70.33
C ALA A 400 2.34 -66.99 -69.77
N GLY A 401 1.51 -68.02 -69.89
CA GLY A 401 0.17 -68.04 -69.31
C GLY A 401 0.20 -67.92 -67.78
N LEU A 402 0.98 -68.78 -67.12
CA LEU A 402 1.09 -68.79 -65.66
C LEU A 402 1.71 -67.50 -65.10
N LYS A 403 2.68 -66.90 -65.81
CA LYS A 403 3.27 -65.61 -65.42
C LYS A 403 2.23 -64.49 -65.43
N ASN A 404 1.38 -64.43 -66.44
CA ASN A 404 0.31 -63.43 -66.52
C ASN A 404 -0.71 -63.62 -65.39
N GLU A 405 -1.06 -64.86 -65.07
CA GLU A 405 -1.94 -65.20 -63.96
C GLU A 405 -1.34 -64.78 -62.60
N VAL A 406 -0.05 -65.03 -62.36
CA VAL A 406 0.63 -64.59 -61.13
C VAL A 406 0.66 -63.07 -61.00
N LEU A 407 0.93 -62.33 -62.08
CA LEU A 407 0.92 -60.86 -62.05
C LEU A 407 -0.48 -60.27 -61.81
N ASP A 408 -1.51 -60.87 -62.40
CA ASP A 408 -2.91 -60.49 -62.16
C ASP A 408 -3.34 -60.76 -60.71
N LEU A 409 -3.02 -61.93 -60.16
CA LEU A 409 -3.24 -62.28 -58.76
C LEU A 409 -2.51 -61.31 -57.80
N GLN A 410 -1.25 -60.96 -58.11
CA GLN A 410 -0.48 -60.01 -57.31
C GLN A 410 -1.11 -58.61 -57.31
N SER A 411 -1.58 -58.14 -58.47
CA SER A 411 -2.29 -56.86 -58.60
C SER A 411 -3.56 -56.82 -57.74
N ARG A 412 -4.40 -57.88 -57.83
CA ARG A 412 -5.61 -58.02 -57.01
C ARG A 412 -5.29 -58.06 -55.51
N SER A 413 -4.22 -58.76 -55.12
CA SER A 413 -3.74 -58.82 -53.73
C SER A 413 -3.29 -57.45 -53.18
N ILE A 414 -2.60 -56.62 -53.99
CA ILE A 414 -2.21 -55.27 -53.56
C ILE A 414 -3.44 -54.41 -53.27
N GLN A 415 -4.42 -54.42 -54.18
CA GLN A 415 -5.65 -53.65 -54.02
C GLN A 415 -6.46 -54.12 -52.81
N TYR A 416 -6.56 -55.44 -52.59
CA TYR A 416 -7.17 -56.01 -51.39
C TYR A 416 -6.47 -55.52 -50.11
N ASN A 417 -5.14 -55.50 -50.08
CA ASN A 417 -4.37 -55.03 -48.93
C ASN A 417 -4.46 -53.51 -48.70
N ILE A 418 -4.79 -52.71 -49.72
CA ILE A 418 -5.11 -51.28 -49.54
C ILE A 418 -6.44 -51.15 -48.79
N PHE A 419 -7.49 -51.84 -49.26
CA PHE A 419 -8.79 -51.82 -48.58
C PHE A 419 -8.71 -52.42 -47.17
N LYS A 420 -7.94 -53.51 -46.96
CA LYS A 420 -7.71 -54.10 -45.64
C LYS A 420 -7.06 -53.10 -44.68
N ARG A 421 -6.02 -52.38 -45.13
CA ARG A 421 -5.36 -51.34 -44.31
C ARG A 421 -6.29 -50.18 -43.97
N GLU A 422 -7.16 -49.78 -44.88
CA GLU A 422 -8.16 -48.73 -44.63
C GLU A 422 -9.18 -49.18 -43.58
N VAL A 423 -9.70 -50.41 -43.69
CA VAL A 423 -10.55 -51.03 -42.66
C VAL A 423 -9.84 -51.11 -41.32
N ASP A 424 -8.61 -51.61 -41.27
CA ASP A 424 -7.85 -51.75 -40.03
C ASP A 424 -7.57 -50.40 -39.37
N THR A 425 -7.27 -49.37 -40.17
CA THR A 425 -7.06 -47.99 -39.68
C THR A 425 -8.36 -47.41 -39.11
N ASN A 426 -9.47 -47.54 -39.84
CA ASN A 426 -10.77 -47.06 -39.39
C ASN A 426 -11.23 -47.80 -38.12
N ARG A 427 -10.96 -49.11 -38.04
CA ARG A 427 -11.26 -49.92 -36.85
C ARG A 427 -10.43 -49.48 -35.65
N GLN A 428 -9.13 -49.27 -35.80
CA GLN A 428 -8.26 -48.76 -34.73
C GLN A 428 -8.71 -47.36 -34.25
N LEU A 429 -9.08 -46.47 -35.17
CA LEU A 429 -9.60 -45.15 -34.83
C LEU A 429 -10.95 -45.24 -34.10
N TYR A 430 -11.85 -46.10 -34.57
CA TYR A 430 -13.13 -46.35 -33.94
C TYR A 430 -12.97 -46.93 -32.53
N ASP A 431 -12.15 -47.97 -32.36
CA ASP A 431 -11.90 -48.62 -31.07
C ASP A 431 -11.22 -47.67 -30.08
N GLY A 432 -10.23 -46.89 -30.54
CA GLY A 432 -9.56 -45.89 -29.71
C GLY A 432 -10.51 -44.78 -29.25
N LEU A 433 -11.36 -44.28 -30.15
CA LEU A 433 -12.37 -43.27 -29.81
C LEU A 433 -13.46 -43.86 -28.90
N LEU A 434 -13.85 -45.12 -29.11
CA LEU A 434 -14.84 -45.82 -28.31
C LEU A 434 -14.33 -46.06 -26.90
N GLN A 435 -13.06 -46.45 -26.75
CA GLN A 435 -12.40 -46.55 -25.46
C GLN A 435 -12.42 -45.18 -24.77
N ARG A 436 -12.09 -44.09 -25.47
CA ARG A 436 -12.12 -42.75 -24.88
C ARG A 436 -13.52 -42.30 -24.47
N TYR A 437 -14.54 -42.61 -25.28
CA TYR A 437 -15.94 -42.35 -24.94
C TYR A 437 -16.37 -43.13 -23.69
N LYS A 438 -15.99 -44.41 -23.59
CA LYS A 438 -16.23 -45.24 -22.39
C LYS A 438 -15.48 -44.71 -21.16
N GLU A 439 -14.23 -44.29 -21.31
CA GLU A 439 -13.46 -43.66 -20.22
C GLU A 439 -14.15 -42.40 -19.70
N ILE A 440 -14.57 -41.49 -20.58
CA ILE A 440 -15.30 -40.27 -20.17
C ILE A 440 -16.68 -40.60 -19.61
N GLY A 441 -17.36 -41.61 -20.15
CA GLY A 441 -18.66 -42.08 -19.66
C GLY A 441 -18.60 -42.71 -18.26
N VAL A 442 -17.53 -43.46 -17.95
CA VAL A 442 -17.30 -44.08 -16.63
C VAL A 442 -16.70 -43.08 -15.64
N ALA A 443 -15.73 -42.26 -16.07
CA ALA A 443 -15.09 -41.24 -15.23
C ALA A 443 -16.02 -40.05 -14.94
N GLY A 444 -16.91 -39.69 -15.87
CA GLY A 444 -17.88 -38.60 -15.70
C GLY A 444 -18.90 -38.85 -14.58
N GLY A 445 -19.11 -40.11 -14.19
CA GLY A 445 -19.95 -40.47 -13.04
C GLY A 445 -19.27 -40.28 -11.68
N VAL A 446 -17.94 -40.15 -11.64
CA VAL A 446 -17.14 -39.95 -10.43
C VAL A 446 -16.34 -38.64 -10.57
N SER A 447 -17.05 -37.54 -10.82
CA SER A 447 -16.42 -36.22 -10.76
C SER A 447 -16.13 -35.91 -9.29
N SER A 448 -14.90 -36.20 -8.84
CA SER A 448 -14.46 -35.85 -7.49
C SER A 448 -14.51 -34.33 -7.36
N ASN A 449 -15.48 -33.82 -6.60
CA ASN A 449 -15.59 -32.40 -6.34
C ASN A 449 -14.30 -31.91 -5.67
N ASN A 450 -13.53 -31.08 -6.37
CA ASN A 450 -12.26 -30.55 -5.88
C ASN A 450 -12.45 -29.37 -4.90
N ILE A 451 -13.70 -29.04 -4.56
CA ILE A 451 -14.03 -28.02 -3.58
C ILE A 451 -14.86 -28.66 -2.46
N ALA A 452 -14.34 -28.67 -1.24
CA ALA A 452 -15.04 -29.21 -0.08
C ALA A 452 -15.24 -28.14 0.98
N VAL A 453 -16.39 -28.18 1.68
CA VAL A 453 -16.60 -27.38 2.89
C VAL A 453 -15.84 -28.06 4.02
N VAL A 454 -14.90 -27.34 4.63
CA VAL A 454 -14.15 -27.84 5.80
C VAL A 454 -14.92 -27.52 7.08
N ASP A 455 -15.25 -26.24 7.26
CA ASP A 455 -16.03 -25.76 8.40
C ASP A 455 -17.23 -24.98 7.91
N ARG A 456 -18.44 -25.40 8.31
CA ARG A 456 -19.67 -24.62 8.06
C ARG A 456 -19.71 -23.40 8.97
N ALA A 457 -20.35 -22.33 8.50
CA ALA A 457 -20.57 -21.15 9.30
C ALA A 457 -21.45 -21.45 10.52
N LEU A 458 -20.99 -20.99 11.68
CA LEU A 458 -21.75 -20.92 12.93
C LEU A 458 -22.49 -19.58 13.01
N ARG A 459 -23.39 -19.44 13.99
CA ARG A 459 -24.12 -18.20 14.28
C ARG A 459 -23.14 -17.01 14.36
N GLY A 460 -23.49 -15.90 13.70
CA GLY A 460 -22.61 -14.75 13.59
C GLY A 460 -22.24 -14.15 14.96
N PHE A 461 -20.97 -13.79 15.15
CA PHE A 461 -20.49 -13.11 16.35
C PHE A 461 -20.40 -11.60 16.10
N LYS A 462 -20.53 -10.79 17.17
CA LYS A 462 -20.46 -9.33 17.07
C LYS A 462 -19.05 -8.91 16.62
N TYR A 463 -18.94 -8.38 15.40
CA TYR A 463 -17.66 -7.98 14.79
C TYR A 463 -17.48 -6.46 14.81
N LYS A 464 -18.52 -5.69 14.47
CA LYS A 464 -18.52 -4.22 14.54
C LYS A 464 -19.69 -3.72 15.40
N PRO A 465 -19.55 -2.55 16.05
CA PRO A 465 -18.34 -1.75 16.19
C PRO A 465 -17.40 -2.28 17.29
N SER A 466 -16.09 -2.12 17.11
CA SER A 466 -15.10 -2.51 18.11
C SER A 466 -14.94 -1.43 19.17
N LEU A 467 -15.63 -1.59 20.31
CA LEU A 467 -15.66 -0.62 21.41
C LEU A 467 -14.26 -0.14 21.81
N GLY A 468 -13.31 -1.06 21.98
CA GLY A 468 -11.93 -0.73 22.37
C GLY A 468 -11.20 0.15 21.35
N ARG A 469 -11.33 -0.11 20.03
CA ARG A 469 -10.65 0.70 19.01
C ARG A 469 -11.30 2.09 18.88
N ASN A 470 -12.62 2.17 18.95
CA ASN A 470 -13.33 3.46 18.86
C ASN A 470 -13.04 4.33 20.09
N LEU A 471 -13.01 3.75 21.30
CA LEU A 471 -12.62 4.49 22.50
C LEU A 471 -11.14 4.91 22.44
N ALA A 472 -10.24 4.05 21.95
CA ALA A 472 -8.83 4.40 21.81
C ALA A 472 -8.64 5.57 20.82
N LEU A 473 -9.32 5.54 19.67
CA LEU A 473 -9.31 6.63 18.70
C LEU A 473 -9.94 7.92 19.28
N GLY A 474 -11.07 7.80 19.98
CA GLY A 474 -11.71 8.93 20.64
C GLY A 474 -10.84 9.55 21.73
N MET A 475 -10.15 8.72 22.53
CA MET A 475 -9.21 9.18 23.55
C MET A 475 -8.02 9.91 22.93
N LEU A 476 -7.45 9.37 21.85
CA LEU A 476 -6.33 9.98 21.14
C LEU A 476 -6.73 11.33 20.51
N ALA A 477 -7.88 11.37 19.82
CA ALA A 477 -8.42 12.61 19.25
C ALA A 477 -8.74 13.65 20.33
N GLY A 478 -9.31 13.22 21.45
CA GLY A 478 -9.65 14.07 22.58
C GLY A 478 -8.44 14.68 23.29
N LEU A 479 -7.37 13.89 23.48
CA LEU A 479 -6.10 14.39 24.02
C LEU A 479 -5.45 15.40 23.06
N MET A 480 -5.43 15.11 21.76
CA MET A 480 -4.88 16.01 20.75
C MET A 480 -5.62 17.35 20.73
N LEU A 481 -6.95 17.32 20.70
CA LEU A 481 -7.79 18.53 20.79
C LEU A 481 -7.57 19.28 22.10
N GLY A 482 -7.47 18.55 23.21
CA GLY A 482 -7.21 19.12 24.53
C GLY A 482 -5.86 19.85 24.62
N VAL A 483 -4.80 19.26 24.07
CA VAL A 483 -3.48 19.89 23.95
C VAL A 483 -3.57 21.15 23.10
N LEU A 484 -4.23 21.08 21.94
CA LEU A 484 -4.36 22.23 21.05
C LEU A 484 -5.12 23.39 21.71
N LEU A 485 -6.23 23.10 22.40
CA LEU A 485 -6.98 24.10 23.18
C LEU A 485 -6.17 24.67 24.36
N ALA A 486 -5.38 23.84 25.04
CA ALA A 486 -4.50 24.29 26.11
C ALA A 486 -3.45 25.29 25.59
N LEU A 487 -2.83 24.99 24.45
CA LEU A 487 -1.89 25.90 23.80
C LEU A 487 -2.60 27.17 23.35
N ALA A 488 -3.73 27.06 22.65
CA ALA A 488 -4.49 28.22 22.16
C ALA A 488 -4.87 29.19 23.29
N PHE A 489 -5.37 28.68 24.41
CA PHE A 489 -5.71 29.54 25.55
C PHE A 489 -4.51 30.15 26.24
N GLU A 490 -3.33 29.52 26.19
CA GLU A 490 -2.10 30.14 26.72
C GLU A 490 -1.57 31.24 25.78
N TYR A 491 -1.61 31.00 24.47
CA TYR A 491 -1.22 32.01 23.47
C TYR A 491 -2.15 33.23 23.45
N LEU A 492 -3.40 33.09 23.88
CA LEU A 492 -4.35 34.21 24.01
C LEU A 492 -4.21 35.01 25.33
N ASP A 493 -3.36 34.56 26.26
CA ASP A 493 -3.18 35.16 27.59
C ASP A 493 -1.96 36.09 27.64
N ASP A 494 -2.16 37.34 27.20
CA ASP A 494 -1.13 38.40 27.11
C ASP A 494 -0.88 39.17 28.43
N THR A 495 -0.95 38.51 29.58
CA THR A 495 -0.74 39.15 30.90
C THR A 495 0.71 39.07 31.37
N LEU A 496 1.17 40.08 32.13
CA LEU A 496 2.51 40.11 32.73
C LEU A 496 2.54 39.23 33.98
N LYS A 497 3.24 38.09 33.94
CA LYS A 497 3.19 37.06 34.99
C LYS A 497 4.47 36.99 35.83
N SER A 498 5.62 37.25 35.22
CA SER A 498 6.93 37.14 35.87
C SER A 498 7.72 38.46 35.84
N PRO A 499 8.68 38.63 36.77
CA PRO A 499 9.63 39.75 36.72
C PRO A 499 10.38 39.81 35.39
N GLU A 500 10.78 38.65 34.86
CA GLU A 500 11.50 38.54 33.59
C GLU A 500 10.63 38.98 32.41
N ASP A 501 9.34 38.64 32.42
CA ASP A 501 8.37 39.14 31.43
C ASP A 501 8.28 40.66 31.50
N LEU A 502 8.30 41.25 32.71
CA LEU A 502 8.24 42.69 32.90
C LEU A 502 9.48 43.38 32.32
N GLU A 503 10.68 42.89 32.62
CA GLU A 503 11.93 43.44 32.10
C GLU A 503 11.99 43.31 30.57
N LYS A 504 11.70 42.12 30.04
CA LYS A 504 11.75 41.84 28.60
C LYS A 504 10.71 42.64 27.81
N GLN A 505 9.50 42.80 28.35
CA GLN A 505 8.41 43.45 27.63
C GLN A 505 8.41 44.98 27.81
N LEU A 506 8.75 45.50 29.00
CA LEU A 506 8.67 46.94 29.27
C LEU A 506 10.02 47.66 29.18
N GLY A 507 11.14 46.93 29.21
CA GLY A 507 12.48 47.53 29.23
C GLY A 507 12.78 48.32 30.51
N LEU A 508 12.06 48.03 31.60
CA LEU A 508 12.25 48.67 32.90
C LEU A 508 12.88 47.69 33.88
N SER A 509 13.81 48.17 34.72
CA SER A 509 14.34 47.39 35.82
C SER A 509 13.25 47.07 36.85
N VAL A 510 13.15 45.80 37.26
CA VAL A 510 12.24 45.39 38.34
C VAL A 510 12.88 45.72 39.68
N LEU A 511 12.33 46.72 40.38
CA LEU A 511 12.84 47.18 41.68
C LEU A 511 12.37 46.29 42.85
N GLY A 512 11.38 45.42 42.61
CA GLY A 512 11.01 44.36 43.53
C GLY A 512 9.74 43.61 43.15
N VAL A 513 9.50 42.54 43.89
CA VAL A 513 8.39 41.62 43.69
C VAL A 513 7.62 41.48 45.00
N ILE A 514 6.38 41.94 45.04
CA ILE A 514 5.54 41.92 46.24
C ILE A 514 4.63 40.69 46.21
N PRO A 515 4.69 39.82 47.24
CA PRO A 515 3.91 38.60 47.26
C PRO A 515 2.40 38.86 47.42
N LEU A 516 1.58 38.01 46.80
CA LEU A 516 0.14 37.99 47.00
C LEU A 516 -0.21 37.55 48.43
N LEU A 517 -0.92 38.41 49.15
CA LEU A 517 -1.45 38.10 50.49
C LEU A 517 -2.72 37.25 50.35
N LYS A 518 -2.77 36.13 51.08
CA LYS A 518 -3.97 35.28 51.17
C LYS A 518 -4.89 35.79 52.26
N ALA A 519 -6.19 35.85 51.97
CA ALA A 519 -7.20 36.15 52.99
C ALA A 519 -7.06 35.19 54.19
N PRO A 520 -7.16 35.67 55.45
CA PRO A 520 -7.64 36.99 55.88
C PRO A 520 -6.52 38.06 56.08
N MET A 521 -5.30 37.85 55.58
CA MET A 521 -4.20 38.81 55.74
C MET A 521 -4.40 40.06 54.88
N THR A 522 -4.36 41.24 55.49
CA THR A 522 -4.41 42.55 54.81
C THR A 522 -3.02 43.19 54.77
N PRO A 523 -2.75 44.11 53.82
CA PRO A 523 -1.46 44.83 53.78
C PRO A 523 -1.13 45.54 55.10
N ALA A 524 -2.12 46.14 55.76
CA ALA A 524 -1.91 46.82 57.05
C ALA A 524 -1.40 45.86 58.13
N ARG A 525 -2.01 44.67 58.26
CA ARG A 525 -1.59 43.62 59.22
C ARG A 525 -0.26 42.99 58.85
N ALA A 526 -0.01 42.78 57.55
CA ALA A 526 1.25 42.20 57.09
C ALA A 526 2.46 43.12 57.40
N LEU A 527 2.25 44.44 57.46
CA LEU A 527 3.27 45.43 57.81
C LEU A 527 3.50 45.59 59.32
N GLU A 528 2.59 45.10 60.17
CA GLU A 528 2.79 45.09 61.62
C GLU A 528 3.87 44.07 62.02
N ASP A 529 4.03 43.00 61.24
CA ASP A 529 5.11 42.02 61.40
C ASP A 529 6.32 42.43 60.53
N PRO A 530 7.43 42.92 61.13
CA PRO A 530 8.61 43.31 60.38
C PRO A 530 9.32 42.14 59.70
N ARG A 531 9.05 40.90 60.13
CA ARG A 531 9.64 39.67 59.57
C ARG A 531 8.80 39.04 58.47
N SER A 532 7.63 39.61 58.15
CA SER A 532 6.78 39.09 57.10
C SER A 532 7.45 39.21 55.73
N ALA A 533 7.18 38.25 54.83
CA ALA A 533 7.70 38.30 53.45
C ALA A 533 7.25 39.57 52.69
N PHE A 534 6.11 40.14 53.08
CA PHE A 534 5.60 41.39 52.54
C PHE A 534 6.42 42.59 53.02
N SER A 535 6.73 42.68 54.32
CA SER A 535 7.57 43.73 54.90
C SER A 535 8.99 43.69 54.34
N GLU A 536 9.61 42.50 54.27
CA GLU A 536 10.94 42.32 53.68
C GLU A 536 10.97 42.70 52.19
N ALA A 537 9.95 42.33 51.41
CA ALA A 537 9.88 42.72 49.99
C ALA A 537 9.91 44.25 49.82
N TYR A 538 9.17 45.01 50.62
CA TYR A 538 9.21 46.48 50.55
C TYR A 538 10.50 47.10 51.11
N ARG A 539 11.22 46.43 52.02
CA ARG A 539 12.56 46.84 52.44
C ARG A 539 13.58 46.64 51.31
N SER A 540 13.47 45.54 50.57
CA SER A 540 14.24 45.30 49.35
C SER A 540 13.96 46.37 48.30
N VAL A 541 12.68 46.71 48.04
CA VAL A 541 12.31 47.79 47.11
C VAL A 541 12.91 49.12 47.53
N ARG A 542 12.83 49.49 48.81
CA ARG A 542 13.46 50.72 49.32
C ARG A 542 14.97 50.73 49.06
N THR A 543 15.63 49.59 49.26
CA THR A 543 17.07 49.44 49.03
C THR A 543 17.39 49.53 47.54
N ALA A 544 16.62 48.87 46.67
CA ALA A 544 16.77 48.99 45.22
C ALA A 544 16.56 50.42 44.73
N LEU A 545 15.56 51.13 45.25
CA LEU A 545 15.33 52.55 44.96
C LEU A 545 16.51 53.45 45.34
N GLN A 546 17.27 53.10 46.38
CA GLN A 546 18.48 53.83 46.77
C GLN A 546 19.59 53.74 45.71
N PHE A 547 19.57 52.70 44.88
CA PHE A 547 20.52 52.48 43.78
C PHE A 547 19.91 52.77 42.39
N ALA A 548 18.63 53.13 42.33
CA ALA A 548 17.92 53.36 41.07
C ALA A 548 18.29 54.69 40.39
N THR A 549 18.92 55.64 41.10
CA THR A 549 19.47 56.86 40.51
C THR A 549 20.84 57.19 41.08
N ASP A 550 21.65 57.93 40.31
CA ASP A 550 23.00 58.37 40.70
C ASP A 550 23.03 59.21 41.99
N SER A 551 21.89 59.80 42.36
CA SER A 551 21.74 60.66 43.53
C SER A 551 21.02 60.00 44.72
N GLY A 552 20.73 58.70 44.63
CA GLY A 552 19.95 57.96 45.63
C GLY A 552 18.44 57.92 45.31
N VAL A 553 17.60 57.79 46.33
CA VAL A 553 16.13 57.85 46.14
C VAL A 553 15.72 59.26 45.68
N PRO A 554 14.90 59.41 44.63
CA PRO A 554 14.40 60.71 44.20
C PRO A 554 13.66 61.41 45.35
N ARG A 555 14.00 62.68 45.64
CA ARG A 555 13.37 63.44 46.74
C ARG A 555 11.84 63.54 46.65
N CYS A 556 11.30 63.56 45.44
CA CYS A 556 9.86 63.46 45.20
C CYS A 556 9.62 62.26 44.28
N LEU A 557 8.97 61.23 44.82
CA LEU A 557 8.68 59.98 44.12
C LEU A 557 7.17 59.87 43.88
N LEU A 558 6.76 59.79 42.61
CA LEU A 558 5.42 59.41 42.24
C LEU A 558 5.30 57.89 42.21
N VAL A 559 4.27 57.34 42.83
CA VAL A 559 3.88 55.94 42.66
C VAL A 559 2.58 55.91 41.86
N THR A 560 2.60 55.27 40.69
CA THR A 560 1.43 55.16 39.79
C THR A 560 1.35 53.74 39.24
N SER A 561 0.29 53.43 38.51
CA SER A 561 0.02 52.10 37.97
C SER A 561 -0.59 52.18 36.58
N ALA A 562 -0.55 51.10 35.81
CA ALA A 562 -1.17 51.09 34.48
C ALA A 562 -2.68 51.13 34.61
N THR A 563 -3.24 50.28 35.47
CA THR A 563 -4.69 50.14 35.71
C THR A 563 -5.07 50.32 37.19
N PRO A 564 -6.36 50.55 37.52
CA PRO A 564 -6.80 50.62 38.91
C PRO A 564 -6.52 49.32 39.68
N ALA A 565 -6.40 49.42 41.01
CA ALA A 565 -6.27 48.30 41.94
C ALA A 565 -4.96 47.46 41.89
N GLU A 566 -3.94 47.89 41.13
CA GLU A 566 -2.63 47.21 41.05
C GLU A 566 -1.75 47.38 42.32
N GLY A 567 -2.21 48.12 43.34
CA GLY A 567 -1.49 48.28 44.62
C GLY A 567 -0.61 49.53 44.77
N LYS A 568 -0.85 50.56 43.94
CA LYS A 568 -0.17 51.89 43.99
C LYS A 568 -0.22 52.55 45.37
N SER A 569 -1.41 52.70 45.95
CA SER A 569 -1.64 53.38 47.23
C SER A 569 -1.04 52.63 48.41
N THR A 570 -1.12 51.29 48.38
CA THR A 570 -0.45 50.42 49.36
C THR A 570 1.06 50.57 49.26
N THR A 571 1.61 50.60 48.05
CA THR A 571 3.04 50.79 47.79
C THR A 571 3.52 52.17 48.27
N ALA A 572 2.81 53.24 47.90
CA ALA A 572 3.11 54.61 48.30
C ALA A 572 3.16 54.75 49.82
N LEU A 573 2.13 54.28 50.51
CA LEU A 573 2.06 54.34 51.96
C LEU A 573 3.15 53.47 52.63
N THR A 574 3.38 52.26 52.12
CA THR A 574 4.38 51.35 52.70
C THR A 574 5.80 51.90 52.57
N LEU A 575 6.14 52.45 51.41
CA LEU A 575 7.42 53.12 51.21
C LEU A 575 7.55 54.35 52.12
N ALA A 576 6.48 55.14 52.28
CA ALA A 576 6.48 56.29 53.18
C ALA A 576 6.78 55.90 54.64
N LYS A 577 6.14 54.82 55.12
CA LYS A 577 6.41 54.24 56.45
C LYS A 577 7.86 53.77 56.56
N ASN A 578 8.37 53.05 55.56
CA ASN A 578 9.73 52.53 55.56
C ASN A 578 10.80 53.63 55.56
N PHE A 579 10.55 54.79 54.95
CA PHE A 579 11.46 55.94 55.02
C PHE A 579 11.36 56.66 56.37
N ALA A 580 10.16 56.83 56.92
CA ALA A 580 9.97 57.44 58.24
C ALA A 580 10.64 56.62 59.35
N GLN A 581 10.58 55.29 59.27
CA GLN A 581 11.30 54.38 60.17
C GLN A 581 12.83 54.50 60.10
N LEU A 582 13.40 55.02 59.01
CA LEU A 582 14.82 55.36 58.91
C LEU A 582 15.16 56.74 59.50
N GLY A 583 14.20 57.38 60.17
CA GLY A 583 14.35 58.72 60.74
C GLY A 583 14.26 59.85 59.72
N LYS A 584 13.80 59.58 58.49
CA LYS A 584 13.56 60.62 57.48
C LYS A 584 12.26 61.36 57.80
N ARG A 585 12.25 62.66 57.52
CA ARG A 585 11.00 63.46 57.49
C ARG A 585 10.31 63.20 56.18
N VAL A 586 9.17 62.52 56.22
CA VAL A 586 8.44 62.08 55.03
C VAL A 586 7.09 62.80 54.92
N LEU A 587 6.76 63.27 53.72
CA LEU A 587 5.41 63.71 53.37
C LEU A 587 4.82 62.74 52.36
N VAL A 588 3.67 62.15 52.68
CA VAL A 588 2.85 61.41 51.69
C VAL A 588 1.66 62.26 51.25
N ILE A 589 1.52 62.44 49.94
CA ILE A 589 0.46 63.24 49.32
C ILE A 589 -0.49 62.28 48.60
N ASP A 590 -1.78 62.29 48.95
CA ASP A 590 -2.81 61.62 48.15
C ASP A 590 -3.08 62.48 46.91
N GLY A 591 -2.47 62.10 45.79
CA GLY A 591 -2.57 62.78 44.49
C GLY A 591 -3.68 62.21 43.60
N ASP A 592 -4.36 61.15 44.03
CA ASP A 592 -5.50 60.56 43.33
C ASP A 592 -6.78 61.33 43.67
N LEU A 593 -6.90 62.53 43.09
CA LEU A 593 -8.08 63.42 43.22
C LEU A 593 -9.36 62.84 42.61
N ARG A 594 -9.37 61.57 42.16
CA ARG A 594 -10.54 60.87 41.60
C ARG A 594 -11.02 59.75 42.51
N ASN A 595 -10.09 58.94 43.03
CA ASN A 595 -10.42 57.81 43.90
C ASN A 595 -9.50 57.75 45.13
N PRO A 596 -9.64 58.69 46.09
CA PRO A 596 -8.79 58.76 47.27
C PRO A 596 -8.92 57.50 48.14
N SER A 597 -7.78 57.00 48.60
CA SER A 597 -7.73 55.76 49.36
C SER A 597 -6.85 55.83 50.62
N LEU A 598 -5.95 56.81 50.71
CA LEU A 598 -5.01 56.89 51.83
C LEU A 598 -5.70 57.29 53.14
N HIS A 599 -6.67 58.20 53.09
CA HIS A 599 -7.40 58.66 54.29
C HIS A 599 -8.09 57.51 55.04
N ARG A 600 -8.65 56.53 54.32
CA ARG A 600 -9.26 55.31 54.89
C ARG A 600 -8.21 54.41 55.53
N THR A 601 -7.06 54.28 54.90
CA THR A 601 -5.97 53.40 55.37
C THR A 601 -5.25 53.99 56.59
N LEU A 602 -5.19 55.33 56.70
CA LEU A 602 -4.58 56.07 57.80
C LEU A 602 -5.56 56.44 58.92
N GLY A 603 -6.87 56.27 58.72
CA GLY A 603 -7.89 56.67 59.71
C GLY A 603 -7.94 58.18 59.97
N LYS A 604 -7.67 59.02 58.97
CA LYS A 604 -7.61 60.49 59.08
C LYS A 604 -8.75 61.16 58.27
N PRO A 605 -9.22 62.35 58.66
CA PRO A 605 -10.26 63.08 57.93
C PRO A 605 -9.78 63.60 56.56
N ASN A 606 -10.70 63.67 55.59
CA ASN A 606 -10.44 64.09 54.19
C ASN A 606 -11.25 65.35 53.79
N GLU A 607 -11.57 66.21 54.76
CA GLU A 607 -12.43 67.40 54.55
C GLU A 607 -11.69 68.57 53.92
N VAL A 608 -10.39 68.72 54.23
CA VAL A 608 -9.51 69.76 53.69
C VAL A 608 -8.20 69.12 53.26
N GLY A 609 -7.75 69.38 52.03
CA GLY A 609 -6.58 68.72 51.46
C GLY A 609 -5.98 69.40 50.23
N LEU A 610 -5.37 68.58 49.37
CA LEU A 610 -4.70 68.98 48.14
C LEU A 610 -5.58 69.83 47.22
N SER A 611 -6.84 69.45 47.01
CA SER A 611 -7.77 70.19 46.15
C SER A 611 -8.03 71.61 46.67
N ASN A 612 -8.21 71.80 47.98
CA ASN A 612 -8.38 73.13 48.60
C ASN A 612 -7.13 74.00 48.43
N TYR A 613 -5.95 73.42 48.61
CA TYR A 613 -4.68 74.14 48.43
C TYR A 613 -4.49 74.57 46.97
N LEU A 614 -4.71 73.66 46.01
CA LEU A 614 -4.58 73.94 44.58
C LEU A 614 -5.60 74.97 44.10
N ALA A 615 -6.82 74.94 44.64
CA ALA A 615 -7.83 75.97 44.40
C ALA A 615 -7.52 77.32 45.10
N GLY A 616 -6.65 77.31 46.11
CA GLY A 616 -6.28 78.49 46.89
C GLY A 616 -7.14 78.86 48.08
N ALA A 617 -8.01 77.94 48.51
CA ALA A 617 -8.83 78.11 49.68
C ALA A 617 -8.06 77.94 51.00
N SER A 618 -6.89 77.30 50.99
CA SER A 618 -6.11 77.00 52.21
C SER A 618 -4.60 77.03 51.94
N LYS A 619 -3.78 77.24 52.99
CA LYS A 619 -2.32 77.15 52.90
C LYS A 619 -1.84 75.71 53.04
N ALA A 620 -0.68 75.38 52.46
CA ALA A 620 -0.11 74.03 52.52
C ALA A 620 0.08 73.51 53.97
N THR A 621 0.45 74.40 54.91
CA THR A 621 0.63 74.04 56.33
C THR A 621 -0.67 73.72 57.06
N GLU A 622 -1.81 74.21 56.57
CA GLU A 622 -3.13 73.98 57.18
C GLU A 622 -3.74 72.65 56.74
N VAL A 623 -3.32 72.15 55.57
CA VAL A 623 -3.86 70.93 54.96
C VAL A 623 -2.97 69.71 55.15
N ILE A 624 -1.75 69.89 55.67
CA ILE A 624 -0.84 68.80 56.03
C ILE A 624 -1.10 68.38 57.47
N GLN A 625 -1.40 67.09 57.67
CA GLN A 625 -1.74 66.50 58.96
C GLN A 625 -0.61 65.58 59.46
N ALA A 626 -0.40 65.52 60.77
CA ALA A 626 0.49 64.52 61.37
C ALA A 626 -0.18 63.15 61.39
N THR A 627 0.60 62.09 61.14
CA THR A 627 0.13 60.70 61.28
C THR A 627 0.53 60.12 62.63
N ASP A 628 0.03 58.93 62.96
CA ASP A 628 0.40 58.23 64.19
C ASP A 628 1.83 57.64 64.13
N ILE A 629 2.52 57.82 63.00
CA ILE A 629 3.87 57.34 62.75
C ILE A 629 4.85 58.51 62.88
N PRO A 630 5.83 58.45 63.80
CA PRO A 630 6.82 59.50 63.97
C PRO A 630 7.57 59.80 62.66
N GLY A 631 7.68 61.08 62.31
CA GLY A 631 8.37 61.53 61.10
C GLY A 631 7.57 61.44 59.80
N LEU A 632 6.33 60.91 59.83
CA LEU A 632 5.45 60.83 58.66
C LEU A 632 4.30 61.84 58.75
N MET A 633 4.25 62.75 57.79
CA MET A 633 3.17 63.70 57.57
C MET A 633 2.33 63.28 56.35
N TYR A 634 1.05 63.63 56.35
CA TYR A 634 0.09 63.25 55.33
C TYR A 634 -0.67 64.46 54.80
N MET A 635 -0.77 64.59 53.47
CA MET A 635 -1.64 65.54 52.81
C MET A 635 -2.77 64.76 52.10
N PRO A 636 -4.02 64.80 52.62
CA PRO A 636 -5.16 64.17 51.99
C PRO A 636 -5.57 64.88 50.69
N THR A 637 -6.45 64.26 49.89
CA THR A 637 -6.96 64.90 48.66
C THR A 637 -7.81 66.13 48.96
N GLY A 638 -8.58 66.11 50.04
CA GLY A 638 -9.70 67.03 50.25
C GLY A 638 -10.93 66.62 49.40
N PRO A 639 -11.95 67.50 49.30
CA PRO A 639 -13.13 67.24 48.50
C PRO A 639 -12.76 67.07 47.03
N LEU A 640 -13.43 66.14 46.35
CA LEU A 640 -13.16 65.81 44.95
C LEU A 640 -13.47 67.03 44.06
N PRO A 641 -12.48 67.59 43.35
CA PRO A 641 -12.72 68.73 42.48
C PRO A 641 -13.40 68.30 41.17
N PRO A 642 -14.16 69.20 40.51
CA PRO A 642 -14.81 68.88 39.23
C PRO A 642 -13.78 68.61 38.11
N ASN A 643 -12.65 69.34 38.11
CA ASN A 643 -11.57 69.22 37.13
C ASN A 643 -10.21 68.95 37.80
N PRO A 644 -9.89 67.69 38.16
CA PRO A 644 -8.62 67.33 38.80
C PRO A 644 -7.36 67.71 38.00
N ALA A 645 -7.35 67.44 36.69
CA ALA A 645 -6.18 67.64 35.84
C ALA A 645 -5.74 69.12 35.75
N GLU A 646 -6.70 70.04 35.67
CA GLU A 646 -6.43 71.49 35.58
C GLU A 646 -5.78 72.00 36.87
N LEU A 647 -6.25 71.53 38.03
CA LEU A 647 -5.66 71.88 39.32
C LEU A 647 -4.24 71.35 39.46
N LEU A 648 -3.97 70.14 38.97
CA LEU A 648 -2.64 69.51 39.02
C LEU A 648 -1.64 70.16 38.07
N MET A 649 -2.09 70.70 36.92
CA MET A 649 -1.23 71.46 36.00
C MET A 649 -0.90 72.88 36.49
N GLY A 650 -1.65 73.39 37.47
CA GLY A 650 -1.50 74.75 37.97
C GLY A 650 -0.15 75.02 38.67
N PRO A 651 0.28 76.29 38.74
CA PRO A 651 1.57 76.68 39.34
C PRO A 651 1.68 76.33 40.82
N LYS A 652 0.55 76.17 41.52
CA LYS A 652 0.52 75.76 42.94
C LYS A 652 1.02 74.33 43.14
N MET A 653 0.76 73.42 42.21
CA MET A 653 1.29 72.05 42.32
C MET A 653 2.82 72.04 42.22
N VAL A 654 3.37 72.83 41.28
CA VAL A 654 4.83 73.02 41.14
C VAL A 654 5.43 73.61 42.41
N SER A 655 4.80 74.65 42.96
CA SER A 655 5.21 75.29 44.21
C SER A 655 5.17 74.31 45.39
N LEU A 656 4.12 73.50 45.50
CA LEU A 656 3.99 72.48 46.54
C LEU A 656 5.11 71.45 46.48
N VAL A 657 5.35 70.87 45.30
CA VAL A 657 6.40 69.85 45.13
C VAL A 657 7.78 70.43 45.46
N SER A 658 8.05 71.67 45.03
CA SER A 658 9.33 72.35 45.30
C SER A 658 9.53 72.61 46.80
N ILE A 659 8.55 73.24 47.46
CA ILE A 659 8.62 73.55 48.90
C ILE A 659 8.65 72.26 49.73
N ALA A 660 7.87 71.25 49.36
CA ALA A 660 7.86 69.98 50.06
C ALA A 660 9.22 69.26 49.92
N SER A 661 9.85 69.30 48.76
CA SER A 661 11.16 68.68 48.52
C SER A 661 12.33 69.38 49.25
N GLU A 662 12.13 70.62 49.69
CA GLU A 662 13.07 71.35 50.56
C GLU A 662 12.83 71.05 52.05
N LYS A 663 11.56 70.96 52.47
CA LYS A 663 11.20 70.79 53.88
C LYS A 663 11.23 69.34 54.36
N PHE A 664 10.96 68.40 53.48
CA PHE A 664 10.95 66.97 53.76
C PHE A 664 12.14 66.30 53.10
N ASP A 665 12.68 65.27 53.75
CA ASP A 665 13.78 64.49 53.18
C ASP A 665 13.26 63.57 52.07
N GLN A 666 11.99 63.17 52.14
CA GLN A 666 11.30 62.39 51.13
C GLN A 666 9.84 62.84 50.96
N VAL A 667 9.42 63.07 49.73
CA VAL A 667 8.02 63.30 49.34
C VAL A 667 7.57 62.09 48.51
N ILE A 668 6.42 61.51 48.83
CA ILE A 668 5.81 60.43 48.07
C ILE A 668 4.42 60.86 47.64
N ILE A 669 4.13 60.79 46.35
CA ILE A 669 2.82 61.10 45.79
C ILE A 669 2.16 59.78 45.39
N ASP A 670 1.00 59.48 45.96
CA ASP A 670 0.12 58.42 45.46
C ASP A 670 -0.65 58.95 44.26
N GLY A 671 -0.31 58.49 43.06
CA GLY A 671 -0.89 58.98 41.82
C GLY A 671 -2.02 58.09 41.29
N PRO A 672 -2.96 58.63 40.50
CA PRO A 672 -3.98 57.83 39.83
C PRO A 672 -3.37 56.87 38.79
N PRO A 673 -4.13 55.89 38.25
CA PRO A 673 -3.64 55.05 37.17
C PRO A 673 -3.39 55.85 35.88
N VAL A 674 -2.40 55.45 35.09
CA VAL A 674 -1.99 56.13 33.86
C VAL A 674 -2.98 55.92 32.71
N MET A 675 -3.60 54.73 32.63
CA MET A 675 -4.60 54.47 31.59
C MET A 675 -5.85 55.32 31.79
N GLY A 676 -6.25 56.01 30.73
CA GLY A 676 -7.49 56.78 30.68
C GLY A 676 -7.44 58.18 31.30
N LEU A 677 -6.34 58.58 31.99
CA LEU A 677 -6.29 59.82 32.76
C LEU A 677 -5.05 60.68 32.45
N ALA A 678 -5.22 62.01 32.45
CA ALA A 678 -4.11 62.97 32.24
C ALA A 678 -3.32 63.26 33.51
N ASP A 679 -3.95 63.04 34.67
CA ASP A 679 -3.48 63.37 36.00
C ASP A 679 -2.12 62.72 36.34
N ALA A 680 -1.95 61.42 36.06
CA ALA A 680 -0.72 60.70 36.37
C ALA A 680 0.49 61.14 35.53
N PRO A 681 0.40 61.30 34.20
CA PRO A 681 1.47 61.92 33.41
C PRO A 681 1.85 63.35 33.87
N ILE A 682 0.89 64.18 34.29
CA ILE A 682 1.15 65.53 34.81
C ILE A 682 1.98 65.43 36.11
N LEU A 683 1.52 64.63 37.08
CA LEU A 683 2.25 64.40 38.32
C LEU A 683 3.64 63.79 38.07
N ALA A 684 3.76 62.92 37.08
CA ALA A 684 5.00 62.21 36.75
C ALA A 684 6.05 63.15 36.14
N ASN A 685 5.61 64.19 35.42
CA ASN A 685 6.48 65.26 34.93
C ASN A 685 6.98 66.17 36.06
N LEU A 686 6.16 66.39 37.10
CA LEU A 686 6.52 67.22 38.25
C LEU A 686 7.39 66.50 39.29
N ALA A 687 7.25 65.18 39.40
CA ALA A 687 8.05 64.37 40.33
C ALA A 687 9.48 64.17 39.82
N HIS A 688 10.42 64.00 40.75
CA HIS A 688 11.83 63.72 40.43
C HIS A 688 12.05 62.28 39.94
N GLY A 689 11.14 61.36 40.29
CA GLY A 689 11.12 60.00 39.79
C GLY A 689 9.71 59.39 39.88
N THR A 690 9.45 58.40 39.02
CA THR A 690 8.17 57.69 38.93
C THR A 690 8.39 56.19 39.05
N LEU A 691 7.74 55.55 40.02
CA LEU A 691 7.67 54.10 40.18
C LEU A 691 6.38 53.57 39.56
N LEU A 692 6.50 52.69 38.57
CA LEU A 692 5.35 52.05 37.92
C LEU A 692 5.00 50.73 38.62
N VAL A 693 3.80 50.64 39.18
CA VAL A 693 3.28 49.42 39.80
C VAL A 693 2.49 48.62 38.77
N VAL A 694 2.74 47.32 38.69
CA VAL A 694 2.10 46.38 37.75
C VAL A 694 1.63 45.15 38.51
N GLU A 695 0.41 44.69 38.28
CA GLU A 695 -0.14 43.49 38.93
C GLU A 695 0.20 42.22 38.16
N ALA A 696 0.76 41.23 38.86
CA ALA A 696 1.10 39.94 38.28
C ALA A 696 -0.15 39.14 37.87
N GLY A 697 -0.21 38.74 36.59
CA GLY A 697 -1.24 37.86 36.04
C GLY A 697 -2.55 38.54 35.64
N GLU A 698 -2.70 39.84 35.86
CA GLU A 698 -3.91 40.61 35.48
C GLU A 698 -3.56 41.72 34.46
N THR A 699 -2.47 42.44 34.66
CA THR A 699 -2.11 43.55 33.75
C THR A 699 -1.66 43.01 32.39
N ARG A 700 -2.39 43.34 31.33
CA ARG A 700 -2.01 42.99 29.95
C ARG A 700 -0.77 43.76 29.49
N ILE A 701 0.13 43.08 28.77
CA ILE A 701 1.39 43.63 28.26
C ILE A 701 1.15 44.93 27.47
N GLY A 702 0.19 44.92 26.55
CA GLY A 702 -0.13 46.10 25.74
C GLY A 702 -0.62 47.30 26.56
N VAL A 703 -1.34 47.05 27.65
CA VAL A 703 -1.84 48.10 28.56
C VAL A 703 -0.69 48.73 29.34
N ALA A 704 0.20 47.92 29.89
CA ALA A 704 1.40 48.39 30.59
C ALA A 704 2.34 49.17 29.65
N LYS A 705 2.60 48.66 28.44
CA LYS A 705 3.40 49.36 27.39
C LYS A 705 2.82 50.71 27.04
N ASN A 706 1.51 50.79 26.83
CA ASN A 706 0.83 52.07 26.55
C ASN A 706 0.92 53.03 27.73
N GLY A 707 0.91 52.54 28.98
CA GLY A 707 1.05 53.36 30.18
C GLY A 707 2.42 53.98 30.25
N LEU A 708 3.44 53.15 30.05
CA LEU A 708 4.82 53.60 29.98
C LEU A 708 5.04 54.61 28.85
N LYS A 709 4.47 54.37 27.65
CA LYS A 709 4.52 55.31 26.53
C LYS A 709 3.93 56.68 26.88
N ARG A 710 2.82 56.71 27.63
CA ARG A 710 2.20 57.97 28.10
C ARG A 710 3.07 58.70 29.12
N LEU A 711 3.71 57.98 30.04
CA LEU A 711 4.65 58.55 31.00
C LEU A 711 5.86 59.17 30.28
N TYR A 712 6.45 58.46 29.32
CA TYR A 712 7.56 58.99 28.53
C TYR A 712 7.17 60.16 27.64
N ALA A 713 5.96 60.15 27.06
CA ALA A 713 5.45 61.29 26.29
C ALA A 713 5.33 62.56 27.14
N ALA A 714 5.00 62.42 28.43
CA ALA A 714 5.00 63.52 29.40
C ALA A 714 6.40 63.82 29.98
N ARG A 715 7.47 63.23 29.43
CA ARG A 715 8.86 63.38 29.91
C ARG A 715 9.05 62.99 31.38
N ALA A 716 8.27 62.02 31.87
CA ALA A 716 8.44 61.48 33.21
C ALA A 716 9.75 60.68 33.31
N HIS A 717 10.43 60.80 34.46
CA HIS A 717 11.59 59.98 34.78
C HIS A 717 11.14 58.69 35.49
N VAL A 718 10.94 57.61 34.73
CA VAL A 718 10.52 56.31 35.28
C VAL A 718 11.74 55.58 35.83
N VAL A 719 11.81 55.42 37.16
CA VAL A 719 12.98 54.83 37.84
C VAL A 719 12.98 53.30 37.82
N GLY A 720 11.85 52.70 37.49
CA GLY A 720 11.69 51.25 37.41
C GLY A 720 10.26 50.84 37.67
N ALA A 721 10.04 49.53 37.75
CA ALA A 721 8.73 48.95 37.96
C ALA A 721 8.69 48.03 39.18
N LEU A 722 7.50 47.85 39.74
CA LEU A 722 7.21 46.97 40.86
C LEU A 722 6.15 45.96 40.46
N LEU A 723 6.47 44.67 40.56
CA LEU A 723 5.51 43.60 40.29
C LEU A 723 4.77 43.23 41.59
N THR A 724 3.49 43.53 41.68
CA THR A 724 2.67 43.29 42.89
C THR A 724 1.80 42.05 42.76
N LYS A 725 1.33 41.55 43.92
CA LYS A 725 0.43 40.40 44.02
C LYS A 725 0.99 39.14 43.32
N PHE A 726 2.32 38.98 43.36
CA PHE A 726 2.98 37.85 42.75
C PHE A 726 2.74 36.56 43.55
N SER A 727 2.43 35.46 42.85
CA SER A 727 2.22 34.15 43.46
C SER A 727 3.17 33.11 42.86
N SER A 728 4.14 32.65 43.64
CA SER A 728 5.10 31.61 43.26
C SER A 728 4.44 30.28 42.82
N LYS A 729 3.24 29.97 43.33
CA LYS A 729 2.47 28.78 42.92
C LYS A 729 1.94 28.86 41.48
N HIS A 730 1.76 30.05 40.94
CA HIS A 730 1.25 30.29 39.58
C HIS A 730 2.38 30.55 38.57
N ALA A 731 3.59 30.86 39.05
CA ALA A 731 4.80 31.06 38.25
C ALA A 731 5.52 29.77 37.84
N GLY A 732 5.04 28.59 38.30
CA GLY A 732 5.57 27.29 37.91
C GLY A 732 6.82 26.87 38.68
N TYR A 733 6.82 25.62 39.15
CA TYR A 733 8.03 24.93 39.62
C TYR A 733 9.02 24.82 38.46
N GLY A 734 10.15 25.55 38.48
CA GLY A 734 11.28 25.26 37.58
C GLY A 734 12.06 26.42 36.96
N TYR A 735 11.81 27.70 37.28
CA TYR A 735 12.72 28.78 36.85
C TYR A 735 13.87 28.96 37.84
N GLY A 736 14.84 28.05 37.74
CA GLY A 736 16.11 28.09 38.46
C GLY A 736 17.24 28.53 37.55
N TYR A 737 17.19 29.74 37.00
CA TYR A 737 18.36 30.43 36.45
C TYR A 737 18.15 31.94 36.63
N GLY A 738 18.90 32.56 37.55
CA GLY A 738 19.08 34.02 37.57
C GLY A 738 18.82 34.77 38.88
N TYR A 739 17.87 34.34 39.71
CA TYR A 739 17.60 34.98 41.02
C TYR A 739 17.38 33.93 42.13
N GLY A 740 18.44 33.20 42.45
CA GLY A 740 18.49 32.37 43.66
C GLY A 740 18.48 33.25 44.91
N GLY A 741 17.42 33.21 45.71
CA GLY A 741 17.45 33.84 47.03
C GLY A 741 16.15 33.95 47.83
N TYR A 742 14.97 33.89 47.21
CA TYR A 742 13.72 34.22 47.93
C TYR A 742 12.98 33.06 48.61
N ASN A 743 13.64 31.91 48.80
CA ASN A 743 13.07 30.77 49.54
C ASN A 743 13.94 30.26 50.70
N TYR A 744 14.99 30.99 51.12
CA TYR A 744 15.96 30.47 52.11
C TYR A 744 15.88 31.06 53.54
N TYR A 745 14.87 31.88 53.88
CA TYR A 745 14.73 32.40 55.27
C TYR A 745 13.37 32.11 55.94
N SER A 746 12.78 30.95 55.66
CA SER A 746 11.76 30.38 56.55
C SER A 746 12.45 29.63 57.70
N TYR A 747 13.12 30.35 58.61
CA TYR A 747 13.51 29.77 59.90
C TYR A 747 12.35 29.94 60.88
N GLY A 748 11.68 28.83 61.20
CA GLY A 748 10.73 28.75 62.32
C GLY A 748 9.26 28.89 61.96
N SER A 749 8.69 27.95 61.21
CA SER A 749 7.32 27.52 61.53
C SER A 749 7.34 26.01 61.74
N GLN A 750 7.06 25.59 62.96
CA GLN A 750 6.94 24.18 63.33
C GLN A 750 5.79 23.58 62.53
N ALA A 751 6.11 22.68 61.59
CA ALA A 751 5.12 21.89 60.90
C ALA A 751 4.58 20.82 61.86
N GLU A 752 3.30 20.90 62.19
CA GLU A 752 2.57 19.78 62.80
C GLU A 752 2.62 18.55 61.88
N PRO A 753 2.85 17.33 62.41
CA PRO A 753 2.88 16.14 61.59
C PRO A 753 1.47 15.72 61.17
N LYS A 754 1.25 15.63 59.85
CA LYS A 754 0.06 15.01 59.25
C LYS A 754 -0.03 13.53 59.67
N LYS A 755 -1.14 13.16 60.31
CA LYS A 755 -1.51 11.75 60.55
C LYS A 755 -1.68 11.00 59.22
N LEU A 756 -0.91 9.93 59.06
CA LEU A 756 -1.11 8.92 58.02
C LEU A 756 -2.45 8.21 58.24
N ALA A 757 -3.33 8.27 57.25
CA ALA A 757 -4.54 7.46 57.20
C ALA A 757 -4.13 5.99 56.96
N ARG A 758 -4.48 5.12 57.90
CA ARG A 758 -4.42 3.67 57.74
C ARG A 758 -5.47 3.23 56.72
N GLY A 759 -5.03 2.45 55.74
CA GLY A 759 -5.91 1.80 54.78
C GLY A 759 -6.82 0.74 55.43
N ARG A 760 -7.99 0.60 54.82
CA ARG A 760 -8.73 -0.66 54.70
C ARG A 760 -9.26 -0.71 53.28
#